data_AF-A0A6P1A9R7-F1
#
_entry.id   AF-A0A6P1A9R7-F1
#
_cell.length_a   1.000
_cell.length_b   1.000
_cell.length_c   1.000
_cell.angle_alpha   90.00
_cell.angle_beta   90.00
_cell.angle_gamma   90.00
#
_symmetry.space_group_name_H-M   'P 1'
#
loop_
_entity.id
_entity.type
_entity.pdbx_description
1 polymer ?
#
loop_
_entity_poly.entity_id
_entity_poly.type
_entity_poly.pdbx_seq_one_letter_code
_entity_poly.pdbx_strand_id
1 'polypeptide(L)'
;MSQVNKIKSVLFSKRRFTLAYRQVGVAIATFLVLGLGQSSALKQSVQAAENYRTFAEWCQNRSRLSESAKQTVDVLLQYVGTTDCDAAQELLSANPSLSLTQPPITDLSPFGSLTHLTNLTLVGTQVTDVTPLANLTNLTYLVLGFNQINDVTPLAKLTDLTYLSLTGNQITEIDSLGTLTKLRNLTLLQNPIQSKVCPLQPANKCIFDNAGQDLYVQAEKQFQEGNFQTALNSYNQVLEVYQRESDRLKEGDTLNRIGDTYVNLSNYPQALETYKQALALRQELGDLPGVSVTLTGLAAAYERLGRYPKALTALEEALAIVREQDENFQLRLDEAAGGFWELPKEQATLLNNLALVHNRLGQHEKALKSAEEALATFRLIPEAYGTNTKRYGEAISLNTLGVTYAELGQTEKALAVLQQALTIAREIGDRATEAQILNHIGEVLSKTGQQSEAISIFQQALAIRQEVGDRAGIGATLNNIGVAYLKSQQYSQAETQLFAAVEAWESLRPGLTDENKVSLAERQNQTYSYLQETLIAQNKIEAALEIAERGRARAFIELLAANFAENPPDINPPNIQKIKQIAQEQNATLVQYSLVNDNIYTWVIQPTGEVAFRNVEVSSLLENQTLAQLVKNTRDGLFIPPFYPGEELQKLHQILIDPIADLLPQDENKRIVFIPQKELFLVPFVALLDENEQYLVQKHTLLTAPAIQVLDLTRQQRERNKQTNPQHSLIVGFPRDPGAINDLILGNPEMPKNPETGETLMPLKGAEAEAQQIAEFLNTDPILGVEATKNKVLQSIEASRIVHIATHGLLEDVVGLGVPGALALAPSSEDRGFLTSSEILDLNLNAELVVLSACDTGQGDIKSDGVIGLSRSFIAAGTPSIIVTLWKIPDDATAFLMNEFYQQLDSTGDKAVALRQAMLATMEQFPDPENWAAPTLIGEAE
;
A
#
# COMPACT_ATOMS: atom_id res chain seq x y z
N MET A 1 13.61 55.49 -19.49
CA MET A 1 13.71 56.88 -19.00
C MET A 1 13.85 56.86 -17.49
N SER A 2 14.90 57.51 -17.00
CA SER A 2 15.16 57.91 -15.60
C SER A 2 15.54 56.85 -14.54
N GLN A 3 16.81 56.40 -14.64
CA GLN A 3 17.83 56.13 -13.59
C GLN A 3 17.48 55.18 -12.42
N VAL A 4 18.04 53.98 -12.20
CA VAL A 4 19.40 53.37 -12.32
C VAL A 4 20.48 54.00 -11.43
N ASN A 5 20.74 53.40 -10.24
CA ASN A 5 22.09 53.06 -9.73
C ASN A 5 22.13 52.27 -8.39
N LYS A 6 22.68 51.03 -8.46
CA LYS A 6 23.68 50.33 -7.61
C LYS A 6 23.52 50.12 -6.07
N ILE A 7 23.35 48.83 -5.69
CA ILE A 7 24.24 47.92 -4.90
C ILE A 7 25.10 48.49 -3.73
N LYS A 8 24.84 48.02 -2.48
CA LYS A 8 25.73 47.42 -1.43
C LYS A 8 25.35 47.78 0.04
N SER A 9 25.58 46.84 0.97
CA SER A 9 25.58 46.88 2.46
C SER A 9 24.20 46.82 3.17
N VAL A 10 23.83 45.72 3.86
CA VAL A 10 24.26 45.14 5.16
C VAL A 10 23.55 45.80 6.37
N LEU A 11 22.66 45.00 7.00
CA LEU A 11 22.23 44.94 8.41
C LEU A 11 22.14 46.25 9.21
N PHE A 12 20.91 46.63 9.62
CA PHE A 12 20.49 46.98 10.99
C PHE A 12 19.12 47.70 10.97
N SER A 13 18.08 47.13 11.61
CA SER A 13 17.29 47.86 12.62
C SER A 13 16.41 46.91 13.43
N LYS A 14 16.77 46.70 14.70
CA LYS A 14 15.86 46.63 15.86
C LYS A 14 16.73 46.57 17.12
N ARG A 15 16.99 47.74 17.71
CA ARG A 15 17.50 47.91 19.08
C ARG A 15 16.83 49.12 19.74
N ARG A 16 15.98 48.82 20.72
CA ARG A 16 15.77 49.53 22.00
C ARG A 16 15.30 48.40 22.93
N PHE A 17 16.09 47.85 23.84
CA PHE A 17 16.71 48.47 25.00
C PHE A 17 17.95 47.67 25.43
N THR A 18 19.13 48.29 25.41
CA THR A 18 20.28 47.87 26.24
C THR A 18 21.29 49.04 26.31
N LEU A 19 21.22 49.80 27.41
CA LEU A 19 22.27 50.65 27.98
C LEU A 19 22.25 50.24 29.47
N ALA A 20 23.28 49.70 30.09
CA ALA A 20 24.63 50.22 30.20
C ALA A 20 25.64 49.08 30.50
N TYR A 21 26.93 49.45 30.47
CA TYR A 21 28.14 48.65 30.75
C TYR A 21 28.81 47.96 29.57
N ARG A 22 29.66 48.72 28.86
CA ARG A 22 31.07 48.33 28.60
C ARG A 22 31.83 49.44 27.88
N GLN A 23 32.95 49.84 28.46
CA GLN A 23 34.19 50.34 27.86
C GLN A 23 35.16 50.47 29.04
N VAL A 24 36.39 49.96 29.11
CA VAL A 24 37.48 49.49 28.21
C VAL A 24 38.39 48.63 29.13
N GLY A 25 39.25 47.68 28.77
CA GLY A 25 39.86 47.18 27.53
C GLY A 25 41.03 46.25 27.96
N VAL A 26 41.49 45.44 27.02
CA VAL A 26 42.53 44.41 27.17
C VAL A 26 43.94 45.03 27.04
N ALA A 27 44.89 44.59 27.89
CA ALA A 27 46.26 44.11 27.54
C ALA A 27 47.32 44.43 28.61
N ILE A 28 48.11 43.42 29.02
CA ILE A 28 49.59 43.33 28.90
C ILE A 28 50.11 42.21 29.83
N ALA A 29 50.98 41.36 29.26
CA ALA A 29 51.79 40.36 29.96
C ALA A 29 53.19 40.91 30.30
N THR A 30 53.83 40.28 31.31
CA THR A 30 55.28 40.26 31.65
C THR A 30 55.89 41.47 32.40
N PHE A 31 56.19 41.32 33.71
CA PHE A 31 57.56 41.19 34.26
C PHE A 31 57.64 41.17 35.81
N LEU A 32 58.53 40.28 36.30
CA LEU A 32 59.40 40.32 37.50
C LEU A 32 58.86 40.07 38.93
N VAL A 33 59.11 38.82 39.35
CA VAL A 33 59.72 38.33 40.61
C VAL A 33 60.32 39.40 41.54
N LEU A 34 59.83 39.46 42.79
CA LEU A 34 60.59 39.39 44.06
C LEU A 34 59.66 39.73 45.24
N GLY A 35 59.59 38.85 46.24
CA GLY A 35 58.90 39.17 47.51
C GLY A 35 58.41 37.93 48.26
N LEU A 36 59.35 37.21 48.87
CA LEU A 36 59.15 36.07 49.75
C LEU A 36 58.20 36.34 50.92
N GLY A 37 57.44 35.30 51.30
CA GLY A 37 57.18 35.02 52.71
C GLY A 37 55.75 35.21 53.18
N GLN A 38 54.91 34.18 53.00
CA GLN A 38 53.92 33.65 53.96
C GLN A 38 53.22 32.46 53.27
N SER A 39 53.91 31.33 53.14
CA SER A 39 53.83 30.19 54.07
C SER A 39 52.40 29.73 54.37
N SER A 40 51.97 28.71 53.61
CA SER A 40 51.38 27.46 54.10
C SER A 40 50.09 27.46 54.95
N ALA A 41 49.48 28.59 55.31
CA ALA A 41 48.24 28.62 56.08
C ALA A 41 46.96 28.62 55.20
N LEU A 42 47.02 29.19 53.98
CA LEU A 42 45.87 29.22 53.05
C LEU A 42 45.68 27.92 52.25
N LYS A 43 46.66 27.00 52.27
CA LYS A 43 46.52 25.66 51.70
C LYS A 43 45.92 24.64 52.68
N GLN A 44 45.76 24.98 53.96
CA GLN A 44 45.22 24.07 54.99
C GLN A 44 43.77 24.35 55.41
N SER A 45 43.12 25.43 54.94
CA SER A 45 41.73 25.74 55.27
C SER A 45 40.71 25.39 54.19
N VAL A 46 41.12 24.72 53.11
CA VAL A 46 40.22 24.28 52.01
C VAL A 46 40.12 22.75 51.92
N GLN A 47 40.91 22.01 52.71
CA GLN A 47 41.03 20.55 52.58
C GLN A 47 40.30 19.74 53.67
N ALA A 48 39.38 20.36 54.42
CA ALA A 48 38.64 19.72 55.52
C ALA A 48 37.17 19.38 55.20
N ALA A 49 36.68 19.66 53.98
CA ALA A 49 35.27 19.46 53.62
C ALA A 49 34.94 18.08 53.01
N GLU A 50 35.92 17.20 52.79
CA GLU A 50 35.71 15.98 51.99
C GLU A 50 35.15 14.75 52.75
N ASN A 51 34.84 14.83 54.06
CA ASN A 51 34.54 13.61 54.85
C ASN A 51 33.33 13.66 55.80
N TYR A 52 32.38 14.58 55.64
CA TYR A 52 31.13 14.54 56.42
C TYR A 52 30.14 13.53 55.79
N ARG A 53 29.80 12.48 56.55
CA ARG A 53 28.99 11.32 56.12
C ARG A 53 27.51 11.47 56.42
N THR A 54 27.14 12.35 57.34
CA THR A 54 25.74 12.62 57.73
C THR A 54 25.44 14.11 57.61
N PHE A 55 24.17 14.46 57.40
CA PHE A 55 23.73 15.86 57.43
C PHE A 55 23.98 16.49 58.81
N ALA A 56 23.83 15.73 59.90
CA ALA A 56 24.18 16.19 61.25
C ALA A 56 25.64 16.66 61.32
N GLU A 57 26.59 15.94 60.74
CA GLU A 57 28.01 16.33 60.69
C GLU A 57 28.25 17.61 59.88
N TRP A 58 27.57 17.76 58.73
CA TRP A 58 27.57 19.00 57.95
C TRP A 58 27.05 20.19 58.76
N CYS A 59 25.91 20.00 59.45
CA CYS A 59 25.27 21.02 60.27
C CYS A 59 26.11 21.42 61.49
N GLN A 60 26.68 20.45 62.22
CA GLN A 60 27.49 20.70 63.41
C GLN A 60 28.82 21.42 63.07
N ASN A 61 29.37 21.20 61.87
CA ASN A 61 30.62 21.81 61.41
C ASN A 61 30.41 23.06 60.53
N ARG A 62 29.22 23.67 60.57
CA ARG A 62 28.82 24.81 59.71
C ARG A 62 29.83 25.96 59.67
N SER A 63 30.54 26.26 60.75
CA SER A 63 31.55 27.34 60.79
C SER A 63 32.77 27.09 59.88
N ARG A 64 33.03 25.83 59.50
CA ARG A 64 34.18 25.41 58.66
C ARG A 64 33.83 25.23 57.19
N LEU A 65 32.54 25.36 56.84
CA LEU A 65 32.05 25.19 55.48
C LEU A 65 32.33 26.41 54.61
N SER A 66 32.36 26.21 53.29
CA SER A 66 32.24 27.30 52.32
C SER A 66 30.93 28.05 52.53
N GLU A 67 30.86 29.32 52.13
CA GLU A 67 29.63 30.10 52.31
C GLU A 67 28.44 29.50 51.55
N SER A 68 28.68 28.88 50.40
CA SER A 68 27.69 28.12 49.62
C SER A 68 27.20 26.87 50.34
N ALA A 69 28.10 26.08 50.93
CA ALA A 69 27.71 24.89 51.70
C ALA A 69 26.97 25.26 52.99
N LYS A 70 27.34 26.37 53.66
CA LYS A 70 26.57 26.89 54.79
C LYS A 70 25.16 27.24 54.36
N GLN A 71 25.02 27.98 53.26
CA GLN A 71 23.71 28.35 52.73
C GLN A 71 22.85 27.12 52.44
N THR A 72 23.43 26.05 51.89
CA THR A 72 22.72 24.78 51.67
C THR A 72 22.23 24.14 52.97
N VAL A 73 23.08 24.07 54.00
CA VAL A 73 22.68 23.61 55.36
C VAL A 73 21.55 24.49 55.91
N ASP A 74 21.66 25.80 55.67
CA ASP A 74 20.65 26.88 55.77
C ASP A 74 19.26 26.45 55.41
N VAL A 75 19.15 26.19 54.11
CA VAL A 75 17.91 25.84 53.44
C VAL A 75 17.37 24.52 53.97
N LEU A 76 18.23 23.53 54.20
CA LEU A 76 17.80 22.22 54.69
C LEU A 76 17.25 22.28 56.12
N LEU A 77 17.91 23.02 57.03
CA LEU A 77 17.41 23.28 58.38
C LEU A 77 16.08 24.04 58.36
N GLN A 78 15.98 25.06 57.50
CA GLN A 78 14.74 25.82 57.31
C GLN A 78 13.61 24.93 56.77
N TYR A 79 13.92 24.02 55.84
CA TYR A 79 12.96 23.09 55.24
C TYR A 79 12.36 22.14 56.28
N VAL A 80 13.18 21.59 57.18
CA VAL A 80 12.68 20.73 58.27
C VAL A 80 12.19 21.50 59.49
N GLY A 81 12.39 22.82 59.54
CA GLY A 81 11.86 23.69 60.59
C GLY A 81 12.57 23.56 61.95
N THR A 82 13.84 23.16 61.98
CA THR A 82 14.63 23.04 63.21
C THR A 82 16.04 23.61 63.05
N THR A 83 16.64 24.05 64.15
CA THR A 83 18.06 24.45 64.22
C THR A 83 18.93 23.40 64.92
N ASP A 84 18.33 22.32 65.43
CA ASP A 84 19.03 21.18 66.02
C ASP A 84 19.48 20.22 64.91
N CYS A 85 20.79 20.00 64.81
CA CYS A 85 21.40 19.21 63.74
C CYS A 85 21.02 17.72 63.78
N ASP A 86 20.86 17.13 64.96
CA ASP A 86 20.54 15.70 65.09
C ASP A 86 19.05 15.48 64.83
N ALA A 87 18.19 16.38 65.32
CA ALA A 87 16.77 16.37 64.98
C ALA A 87 16.53 16.61 63.48
N ALA A 88 17.32 17.49 62.85
CA ALA A 88 17.25 17.73 61.42
C ALA A 88 17.64 16.50 60.60
N GLN A 89 18.70 15.79 61.02
CA GLN A 89 19.10 14.52 60.40
C GLN A 89 17.96 13.49 60.47
N GLU A 90 17.32 13.33 61.62
CA GLU A 90 16.21 12.37 61.79
C GLU A 90 15.02 12.72 60.89
N LEU A 91 14.62 14.00 60.86
CA LEU A 91 13.52 14.48 60.03
C LEU A 91 13.81 14.34 58.52
N LEU A 92 15.04 14.64 58.10
CA LEU A 92 15.45 14.45 56.71
C LEU A 92 15.46 12.95 56.36
N SER A 93 16.03 12.09 57.21
CA SER A 93 16.08 10.64 57.01
C SER A 93 14.72 9.95 57.01
N ALA A 94 13.72 10.52 57.69
CA ALA A 94 12.36 9.99 57.71
C ALA A 94 11.56 10.28 56.43
N ASN A 95 12.00 11.24 55.61
CA ASN A 95 11.28 11.64 54.40
C ASN A 95 12.06 11.23 53.13
N PRO A 96 11.52 10.33 52.29
CA PRO A 96 12.17 9.89 51.06
C PRO A 96 12.05 10.91 49.91
N SER A 97 11.26 11.97 50.09
CA SER A 97 11.01 13.00 49.09
C SER A 97 11.45 14.37 49.58
N LEU A 98 12.32 15.02 48.81
CA LEU A 98 12.80 16.37 49.10
C LEU A 98 12.54 17.29 47.91
N SER A 99 11.84 18.40 48.15
CA SER A 99 11.52 19.39 47.11
C SER A 99 11.84 20.79 47.58
N LEU A 100 12.74 21.46 46.87
CA LEU A 100 13.20 22.81 47.16
C LEU A 100 13.03 23.69 45.92
N THR A 101 12.27 24.77 46.10
CA THR A 101 11.98 25.76 45.07
C THR A 101 12.31 27.14 45.65
N GLN A 102 13.51 27.67 45.33
CA GLN A 102 14.07 28.93 45.84
C GLN A 102 14.16 29.02 47.38
N PRO A 103 15.36 28.85 47.96
CA PRO A 103 16.47 29.81 47.84
C PRO A 103 17.62 29.34 46.92
N PRO A 104 18.66 30.16 46.66
CA PRO A 104 19.80 29.71 45.87
C PRO A 104 20.60 28.63 46.62
N ILE A 105 20.82 27.50 45.96
CA ILE A 105 21.63 26.36 46.39
C ILE A 105 22.64 26.08 45.28
N THR A 106 23.88 26.53 45.45
CA THR A 106 24.95 26.33 44.47
C THR A 106 25.84 25.13 44.78
N ASP A 107 25.95 24.75 46.05
CA ASP A 107 26.80 23.66 46.52
C ASP A 107 25.94 22.50 47.04
N LEU A 108 25.92 21.40 46.28
CA LEU A 108 25.13 20.21 46.58
C LEU A 108 25.85 19.23 47.52
N SER A 109 27.06 19.52 47.99
CA SER A 109 27.83 18.58 48.84
C SER A 109 27.05 18.07 50.06
N PRO A 110 26.26 18.90 50.79
CA PRO A 110 25.45 18.41 51.91
C PRO A 110 24.38 17.38 51.52
N PHE A 111 23.85 17.43 50.29
CA PHE A 111 22.86 16.47 49.78
C PHE A 111 23.46 15.07 49.60
N GLY A 112 24.77 14.96 49.34
CA GLY A 112 25.43 13.67 49.10
C GLY A 112 25.35 12.67 50.25
N SER A 113 24.99 13.15 51.46
CA SER A 113 24.76 12.32 52.65
C SER A 113 23.32 11.79 52.79
N LEU A 114 22.38 12.26 51.96
CA LEU A 114 20.94 11.93 52.04
C LEU A 114 20.60 10.71 51.15
N THR A 115 21.32 9.60 51.30
CA THR A 115 21.24 8.43 50.41
C THR A 115 19.91 7.66 50.49
N HIS A 116 19.04 8.00 51.42
CA HIS A 116 17.69 7.41 51.57
C HIS A 116 16.66 8.03 50.62
N LEU A 117 16.97 9.14 49.96
CA LEU A 117 16.05 9.83 49.06
C LEU A 117 15.70 8.97 47.83
N THR A 118 14.42 8.92 47.51
CA THR A 118 13.88 8.33 46.27
C THR A 118 13.38 9.39 45.30
N ASN A 119 12.96 10.57 45.80
CA ASN A 119 12.51 11.69 44.99
C ASN A 119 13.23 12.98 45.38
N LEU A 120 13.81 13.67 44.40
CA LEU A 120 14.50 14.95 44.60
C LEU A 120 14.09 15.97 43.54
N THR A 121 13.64 17.14 44.00
CA THR A 121 13.29 18.28 43.14
C THR A 121 14.08 19.52 43.58
N LEU A 122 14.91 20.03 42.70
CA LEU A 122 15.69 21.26 42.88
C LEU A 122 15.42 22.20 41.69
N VAL A 123 14.56 23.20 41.90
CA VAL A 123 14.13 24.10 40.82
C VAL A 123 14.48 25.55 41.13
N GLY A 124 15.13 26.22 40.18
CA GLY A 124 15.50 27.63 40.32
C GLY A 124 16.60 27.87 41.36
N THR A 125 17.39 26.84 41.66
CA THR A 125 18.36 26.81 42.76
C THR A 125 19.77 27.28 42.36
N GLN A 126 20.06 27.57 41.09
CA GLN A 126 21.39 27.99 40.60
C GLN A 126 22.49 26.91 40.71
N VAL A 127 22.10 25.63 40.70
CA VAL A 127 23.05 24.50 40.73
C VAL A 127 23.90 24.49 39.45
N THR A 128 25.22 24.27 39.58
CA THR A 128 26.13 24.04 38.45
C THR A 128 26.73 22.64 38.45
N ASP A 129 27.16 22.16 39.63
CA ASP A 129 27.81 20.86 39.80
C ASP A 129 26.86 19.84 40.43
N VAL A 130 26.55 18.79 39.67
CA VAL A 130 25.68 17.68 40.10
C VAL A 130 26.46 16.45 40.59
N THR A 131 27.80 16.53 40.66
CA THR A 131 28.65 15.43 41.14
C THR A 131 28.22 14.88 42.51
N PRO A 132 27.82 15.70 43.50
CA PRO A 132 27.37 15.19 44.80
C PRO A 132 26.13 14.28 44.73
N LEU A 133 25.30 14.41 43.69
CA LEU A 133 24.09 13.60 43.52
C LEU A 133 24.41 12.16 43.08
N ALA A 134 25.61 11.90 42.55
CA ALA A 134 26.01 10.60 42.03
C ALA A 134 25.95 9.44 43.05
N ASN A 135 25.96 9.76 44.35
CA ASN A 135 25.88 8.79 45.44
C ASN A 135 24.44 8.48 45.88
N LEU A 136 23.43 9.18 45.34
CA LEU A 136 22.02 9.01 45.70
C LEU A 136 21.36 7.93 44.83
N THR A 137 21.92 6.72 44.83
CA THR A 137 21.54 5.64 43.89
C THR A 137 20.11 5.12 44.06
N ASN A 138 19.44 5.43 45.17
CA ASN A 138 18.04 5.06 45.42
C ASN A 138 17.03 6.00 44.74
N LEU A 139 17.50 7.07 44.07
CA LEU A 139 16.62 8.00 43.36
C LEU A 139 15.91 7.31 42.19
N THR A 140 14.58 7.42 42.19
CA THR A 140 13.71 7.01 41.08
C THR A 140 13.12 8.21 40.34
N TYR A 141 13.09 9.39 40.98
CA TYR A 141 12.54 10.63 40.42
C TYR A 141 13.48 11.81 40.71
N LEU A 142 13.94 12.49 39.66
CA LEU A 142 14.86 13.63 39.79
C LEU A 142 14.44 14.80 38.89
N VAL A 143 14.28 15.98 39.49
CA VAL A 143 13.98 17.23 38.77
C VAL A 143 15.04 18.26 39.13
N LEU A 144 15.78 18.73 38.12
CA LEU A 144 16.84 19.73 38.22
C LEU A 144 16.55 20.93 37.31
N GLY A 145 15.32 21.43 37.33
CA GLY A 145 14.85 22.48 36.42
C GLY A 145 15.39 23.88 36.74
N PHE A 146 15.61 24.70 35.70
CA PHE A 146 15.97 26.12 35.80
C PHE A 146 17.23 26.37 36.66
N ASN A 147 18.29 25.60 36.39
CA ASN A 147 19.60 25.71 37.04
C ASN A 147 20.66 26.18 36.02
N GLN A 148 21.94 25.95 36.30
CA GLN A 148 23.09 26.31 35.45
C GLN A 148 23.96 25.07 35.13
N ILE A 149 23.35 23.88 35.06
CA ILE A 149 24.06 22.61 34.84
C ILE A 149 24.53 22.53 33.39
N ASN A 150 25.77 22.08 33.16
CA ASN A 150 26.31 21.82 31.83
C ASN A 150 26.84 20.39 31.65
N ASP A 151 27.38 19.78 32.70
CA ASP A 151 27.84 18.39 32.72
C ASP A 151 26.85 17.49 33.45
N VAL A 152 26.23 16.56 32.72
CA VAL A 152 25.26 15.59 33.23
C VAL A 152 25.86 14.21 33.46
N THR A 153 27.14 14.01 33.16
CA THR A 153 27.85 12.73 33.28
C THR A 153 27.72 12.09 34.67
N PRO A 154 27.76 12.85 35.80
CA PRO A 154 27.58 12.24 37.11
C PRO A 154 26.22 11.55 37.32
N LEU A 155 25.18 12.01 36.62
CA LEU A 155 23.82 11.46 36.74
C LEU A 155 23.71 10.05 36.12
N ALA A 156 24.63 9.67 35.23
CA ALA A 156 24.65 8.35 34.57
C ALA A 156 24.76 7.16 35.55
N LYS A 157 25.16 7.42 36.81
CA LYS A 157 25.25 6.42 37.88
C LYS A 157 23.90 6.12 38.55
N LEU A 158 22.88 6.95 38.33
CA LEU A 158 21.57 6.85 38.96
C LEU A 158 20.66 5.89 38.16
N THR A 159 21.09 4.64 37.99
CA THR A 159 20.49 3.67 37.06
C THR A 159 19.05 3.26 37.40
N ASP A 160 18.58 3.57 38.62
CA ASP A 160 17.22 3.31 39.07
C ASP A 160 16.24 4.46 38.76
N LEU A 161 16.71 5.55 38.15
CA LEU A 161 15.84 6.65 37.71
C LEU A 161 14.79 6.16 36.71
N THR A 162 13.55 6.56 36.96
CA THR A 162 12.41 6.36 36.07
C THR A 162 11.92 7.68 35.46
N TYR A 163 12.22 8.81 36.11
CA TYR A 163 11.92 10.15 35.63
C TYR A 163 13.09 11.11 35.88
N LEU A 164 13.49 11.85 34.85
CA LEU A 164 14.53 12.88 34.92
C LEU A 164 14.11 14.14 34.16
N SER A 165 14.08 15.29 34.84
CA SER A 165 13.85 16.59 34.19
C SER A 165 15.05 17.51 34.37
N LEU A 166 15.58 17.99 33.25
CA LEU A 166 16.75 18.87 33.14
C LEU A 166 16.40 20.19 32.44
N THR A 167 15.12 20.57 32.46
CA THR A 167 14.62 21.77 31.78
C THR A 167 15.37 23.04 32.19
N GLY A 168 15.74 23.90 31.25
CA GLY A 168 16.27 25.25 31.56
C GLY A 168 17.68 25.21 32.18
N ASN A 169 18.60 24.51 31.54
CA ASN A 169 20.00 24.40 31.95
C ASN A 169 20.94 24.86 30.80
N GLN A 170 22.23 24.55 30.88
CA GLN A 170 23.25 24.88 29.88
C GLN A 170 23.87 23.60 29.27
N ILE A 171 23.05 22.55 29.10
CA ILE A 171 23.49 21.24 28.63
C ILE A 171 23.64 21.24 27.12
N THR A 172 24.78 20.72 26.63
CA THR A 172 25.05 20.58 25.19
C THR A 172 25.18 19.13 24.73
N GLU A 173 25.54 18.21 25.63
CA GLU A 173 25.78 16.79 25.35
C GLU A 173 25.04 15.92 26.37
N ILE A 174 24.45 14.80 25.91
CA ILE A 174 23.60 13.92 26.74
C ILE A 174 23.93 12.43 26.59
N ASP A 175 24.91 12.04 25.78
CA ASP A 175 25.21 10.63 25.46
C ASP A 175 25.46 9.77 26.71
N SER A 176 26.04 10.37 27.76
CA SER A 176 26.28 9.71 29.04
C SER A 176 25.00 9.21 29.73
N LEU A 177 23.84 9.80 29.43
CA LEU A 177 22.55 9.41 30.00
C LEU A 177 22.00 8.11 29.39
N GLY A 178 22.59 7.58 28.31
CA GLY A 178 22.15 6.34 27.67
C GLY A 178 22.22 5.09 28.58
N THR A 179 22.96 5.16 29.69
CA THR A 179 23.02 4.09 30.70
C THR A 179 21.74 3.98 31.54
N LEU A 180 20.89 5.00 31.53
CA LEU A 180 19.69 5.11 32.37
C LEU A 180 18.50 4.36 31.73
N THR A 181 18.65 3.08 31.48
CA THR A 181 17.70 2.27 30.69
C THR A 181 16.29 2.17 31.30
N LYS A 182 16.16 2.37 32.61
CA LYS A 182 14.88 2.41 33.34
C LYS A 182 14.12 3.73 33.20
N LEU A 183 14.74 4.79 32.66
CA LEU A 183 14.06 6.05 32.43
C LEU A 183 12.87 5.84 31.48
N ARG A 184 11.73 6.38 31.89
CA ARG A 184 10.49 6.44 31.09
C ARG A 184 10.31 7.82 30.48
N ASN A 185 10.86 8.86 31.11
CA ASN A 185 10.76 10.23 30.64
C ASN A 185 12.03 11.01 30.99
N LEU A 186 12.62 11.66 29.98
CA LEU A 186 13.77 12.54 30.06
C LEU A 186 13.42 13.90 29.41
N THR A 187 13.16 14.92 30.22
CA THR A 187 12.83 16.27 29.72
C THR A 187 14.09 17.13 29.61
N LEU A 188 14.36 17.65 28.40
CA LEU A 188 15.57 18.40 28.06
C LEU A 188 15.28 19.82 27.52
N LEU A 189 14.05 20.30 27.68
CA LEU A 189 13.59 21.60 27.19
C LEU A 189 14.49 22.76 27.66
N GLN A 190 14.61 23.81 26.86
CA GLN A 190 15.39 25.01 27.15
C GLN A 190 16.86 24.73 27.46
N ASN A 191 17.50 23.88 26.65
CA ASN A 191 18.93 23.62 26.70
C ASN A 191 19.57 23.86 25.31
N PRO A 192 20.83 24.32 25.25
CA PRO A 192 21.56 24.54 23.99
C PRO A 192 22.06 23.22 23.34
N ILE A 193 21.22 22.20 23.24
CA ILE A 193 21.54 20.90 22.62
C ILE A 193 21.52 21.04 21.10
N GLN A 194 22.65 20.75 20.44
CA GLN A 194 22.79 20.92 18.99
C GLN A 194 22.24 19.75 18.17
N SER A 195 22.41 18.51 18.67
CA SER A 195 21.95 17.29 18.01
C SER A 195 20.90 16.60 18.88
N LYS A 196 19.65 16.50 18.41
CA LYS A 196 18.51 15.97 19.17
C LYS A 196 18.37 14.45 19.05
N VAL A 197 19.49 13.74 19.18
CA VAL A 197 19.49 12.27 19.20
C VAL A 197 19.24 11.79 20.63
N CYS A 198 18.18 11.01 20.84
CA CYS A 198 17.91 10.43 22.15
C CYS A 198 18.86 9.26 22.43
N PRO A 199 19.63 9.28 23.54
CA PRO A 199 20.53 8.19 23.91
C PRO A 199 19.80 6.98 24.53
N LEU A 200 18.48 7.07 24.71
CA LEU A 200 17.63 6.04 25.31
C LEU A 200 16.74 5.37 24.26
N GLN A 201 16.38 4.12 24.52
CA GLN A 201 15.47 3.35 23.69
C GLN A 201 14.20 2.96 24.47
N PRO A 202 12.99 3.10 23.90
CA PRO A 202 12.69 3.82 22.65
C PRO A 202 13.05 5.31 22.70
N ALA A 203 13.32 5.90 21.53
CA ALA A 203 13.75 7.29 21.42
C ALA A 203 12.72 8.31 21.98
N ASN A 204 11.43 7.96 21.99
CA ASN A 204 10.34 8.80 22.48
C ASN A 204 10.38 9.11 23.99
N LYS A 205 11.33 8.50 24.72
CA LYS A 205 11.63 8.84 26.12
C LYS A 205 12.19 10.26 26.28
N CYS A 206 12.86 10.79 25.26
CA CYS A 206 13.48 12.12 25.32
C CYS A 206 12.55 13.21 24.78
N ILE A 207 12.39 14.30 25.54
CA ILE A 207 11.59 15.47 25.14
C ILE A 207 12.52 16.67 24.92
N PHE A 208 12.68 17.08 23.67
CA PHE A 208 13.50 18.22 23.24
C PHE A 208 12.67 19.46 22.90
N ASP A 209 13.33 20.63 22.85
CA ASP A 209 12.72 21.85 22.32
C ASP A 209 12.18 21.64 20.92
N ASN A 210 11.05 22.28 20.59
CA ASN A 210 10.44 22.15 19.28
C ASN A 210 10.59 23.43 18.45
N ALA A 211 11.68 23.51 17.68
CA ALA A 211 11.95 24.67 16.82
C ALA A 211 11.03 24.76 15.59
N GLY A 212 10.45 23.63 15.17
CA GLY A 212 9.52 23.55 14.04
C GLY A 212 8.05 23.72 14.43
N GLN A 213 7.72 23.84 15.73
CA GLN A 213 6.35 23.77 16.23
C GLN A 213 5.41 24.79 15.55
N ASP A 214 5.82 26.05 15.44
CA ASP A 214 4.96 27.09 14.88
C ASP A 214 4.61 26.82 13.41
N LEU A 215 5.60 26.37 12.63
CA LEU A 215 5.41 25.96 11.23
C LEU A 215 4.56 24.70 11.12
N TYR A 216 4.76 23.73 12.02
CA TYR A 216 3.97 22.50 12.07
C TYR A 216 2.50 22.80 12.41
N VAL A 217 2.23 23.65 13.40
CA VAL A 217 0.87 24.08 13.75
C VAL A 217 0.21 24.83 12.60
N GLN A 218 0.97 25.66 11.88
CA GLN A 218 0.48 26.30 10.66
C GLN A 218 0.13 25.27 9.57
N ALA A 219 0.98 24.28 9.35
CA ALA A 219 0.75 23.21 8.39
C ALA A 219 -0.49 22.38 8.75
N GLU A 220 -0.65 22.02 10.03
CA GLU A 220 -1.81 21.29 10.55
C GLU A 220 -3.10 22.09 10.38
N LYS A 221 -3.07 23.40 10.64
CA LYS A 221 -4.22 24.27 10.37
C LYS A 221 -4.60 24.27 8.90
N GLN A 222 -3.63 24.42 8.00
CA GLN A 222 -3.87 24.37 6.55
C GLN A 222 -4.44 23.02 6.12
N PHE A 223 -3.96 21.92 6.71
CA PHE A 223 -4.45 20.58 6.46
C PHE A 223 -5.92 20.45 6.88
N GLN A 224 -6.28 20.92 8.09
CA GLN A 224 -7.65 20.89 8.60
C GLN A 224 -8.62 21.75 7.78
N GLU A 225 -8.15 22.87 7.24
CA GLU A 225 -8.92 23.73 6.33
C GLU A 225 -9.09 23.12 4.92
N GLY A 226 -8.49 21.96 4.63
CA GLY A 226 -8.53 21.32 3.32
C GLY A 226 -7.56 21.94 2.30
N ASN A 227 -6.67 22.85 2.73
CA ASN A 227 -5.65 23.48 1.90
C ASN A 227 -4.43 22.56 1.71
N PHE A 228 -4.66 21.32 1.24
CA PHE A 228 -3.68 20.24 1.26
C PHE A 228 -2.39 20.56 0.51
N GLN A 229 -2.47 21.24 -0.65
CA GLN A 229 -1.25 21.61 -1.39
C GLN A 229 -0.37 22.61 -0.62
N THR A 230 -1.00 23.55 0.09
CA THR A 230 -0.27 24.52 0.93
C THR A 230 0.27 23.84 2.18
N ALA A 231 -0.52 22.97 2.81
CA ALA A 231 -0.10 22.16 3.95
C ALA A 231 1.12 21.30 3.61
N LEU A 232 1.12 20.64 2.44
CA LEU A 232 2.24 19.85 1.94
C LEU A 232 3.53 20.66 1.85
N ASN A 233 3.45 21.89 1.31
CA ASN A 233 4.60 22.79 1.23
C ASN A 233 5.11 23.17 2.61
N SER A 234 4.22 23.48 3.56
CA SER A 234 4.57 23.81 4.93
C SER A 234 5.18 22.61 5.66
N TYR A 235 4.62 21.40 5.50
CA TYR A 235 5.19 20.19 6.08
C TYR A 235 6.58 19.86 5.53
N ASN A 236 6.84 20.09 4.23
CA ASN A 236 8.18 19.94 3.67
C ASN A 236 9.18 20.93 4.30
N GLN A 237 8.78 22.18 4.57
CA GLN A 237 9.62 23.13 5.30
C GLN A 237 9.87 22.68 6.74
N VAL A 238 8.87 22.11 7.40
CA VAL A 238 9.01 21.55 8.75
C VAL A 238 9.97 20.36 8.75
N LEU A 239 9.88 19.49 7.73
CA LEU A 239 10.76 18.34 7.56
C LEU A 239 12.22 18.78 7.47
N GLU A 240 12.52 19.81 6.67
CA GLU A 240 13.86 20.39 6.55
C GLU A 240 14.39 20.91 7.91
N VAL A 241 13.53 21.52 8.72
CA VAL A 241 13.89 22.00 10.07
C VAL A 241 14.27 20.83 10.97
N TYR A 242 13.44 19.79 11.05
CA TYR A 242 13.71 18.65 11.92
C TYR A 242 14.92 17.82 11.47
N GLN A 243 15.13 17.68 10.15
CA GLN A 243 16.33 17.07 9.61
C GLN A 243 17.60 17.84 9.99
N ARG A 244 17.58 19.16 9.85
CA ARG A 244 18.73 20.01 10.21
C ARG A 244 19.09 19.92 11.70
N GLU A 245 18.10 19.72 12.57
CA GLU A 245 18.29 19.59 14.03
C GLU A 245 18.53 18.14 14.49
N SER A 246 18.49 17.19 13.56
CA SER A 246 18.56 15.74 13.85
C SER A 246 17.45 15.28 14.81
N ASP A 247 16.27 15.92 14.80
CA ASP A 247 15.08 15.52 15.56
C ASP A 247 14.31 14.44 14.79
N ARG A 248 14.84 13.22 14.84
CA ARG A 248 14.42 12.11 13.98
C ARG A 248 13.01 11.59 14.30
N LEU A 249 12.53 11.76 15.53
CA LEU A 249 11.15 11.42 15.89
C LEU A 249 10.15 12.33 15.19
N LYS A 250 10.34 13.65 15.31
CA LYS A 250 9.46 14.64 14.67
C LYS A 250 9.59 14.62 13.15
N GLU A 251 10.74 14.21 12.64
CA GLU A 251 10.90 13.90 11.22
C GLU A 251 9.94 12.77 10.80
N GLY A 252 9.88 11.67 11.55
CA GLY A 252 8.92 10.59 11.35
C GLY A 252 7.46 11.06 11.45
N ASP A 253 7.13 11.94 12.39
CA ASP A 253 5.77 12.53 12.52
C ASP A 253 5.40 13.36 11.29
N THR A 254 6.36 14.15 10.82
CA THR A 254 6.17 15.02 9.66
C THR A 254 6.04 14.20 8.37
N LEU A 255 6.83 13.13 8.20
CA LEU A 255 6.69 12.21 7.08
C LEU A 255 5.31 11.54 7.07
N ASN A 256 4.78 11.12 8.22
CA ASN A 256 3.42 10.59 8.31
C ASN A 256 2.37 11.63 7.85
N ARG A 257 2.51 12.89 8.27
CA ARG A 257 1.60 13.97 7.83
C ARG A 257 1.72 14.29 6.34
N ILE A 258 2.92 14.21 5.78
CA ILE A 258 3.14 14.35 4.33
C ILE A 258 2.44 13.19 3.60
N GLY A 259 2.57 11.96 4.10
CA GLY A 259 1.84 10.79 3.62
C GLY A 259 0.32 11.00 3.65
N ASP A 260 -0.24 11.44 4.79
CA ASP A 260 -1.67 11.78 4.95
C ASP A 260 -2.11 12.82 3.91
N THR A 261 -1.28 13.84 3.68
CA THR A 261 -1.55 14.92 2.74
C THR A 261 -1.58 14.41 1.30
N TYR A 262 -0.64 13.53 0.93
CA TYR A 262 -0.65 12.89 -0.37
C TYR A 262 -1.86 11.99 -0.60
N VAL A 263 -2.33 11.27 0.43
CA VAL A 263 -3.58 10.48 0.35
C VAL A 263 -4.78 11.39 0.04
N ASN A 264 -4.90 12.53 0.73
CA ASN A 264 -5.99 13.50 0.51
C ASN A 264 -5.91 14.17 -0.88
N LEU A 265 -4.70 14.41 -1.39
CA LEU A 265 -4.47 14.87 -2.76
C LEU A 265 -4.64 13.77 -3.83
N SER A 266 -5.00 12.55 -3.42
CA SER A 266 -5.09 11.35 -4.28
C SER A 266 -3.78 10.99 -5.01
N ASN A 267 -2.62 11.39 -4.45
CA ASN A 267 -1.29 11.04 -4.94
C ASN A 267 -0.76 9.82 -4.19
N TYR A 268 -1.34 8.66 -4.48
CA TYR A 268 -1.03 7.42 -3.78
C TYR A 268 0.42 6.91 -3.97
N PRO A 269 1.10 7.08 -5.13
CA PRO A 269 2.50 6.69 -5.25
C PRO A 269 3.39 7.39 -4.22
N GLN A 270 3.28 8.72 -4.11
CA GLN A 270 4.09 9.48 -3.17
C GLN A 270 3.66 9.25 -1.71
N ALA A 271 2.37 9.01 -1.45
CA ALA A 271 1.91 8.63 -0.12
C ALA A 271 2.58 7.33 0.37
N LEU A 272 2.51 6.26 -0.45
CA LEU A 272 3.09 4.96 -0.11
C LEU A 272 4.60 5.04 0.10
N GLU A 273 5.30 5.79 -0.75
CA GLU A 273 6.76 5.98 -0.62
C GLU A 273 7.13 6.74 0.66
N THR A 274 6.43 7.84 0.94
CA THR A 274 6.67 8.65 2.15
C THR A 274 6.41 7.84 3.42
N TYR A 275 5.33 7.06 3.45
CA TYR A 275 5.05 6.20 4.60
C TYR A 275 6.09 5.08 4.78
N LYS A 276 6.62 4.49 3.71
CA LYS A 276 7.71 3.51 3.82
C LYS A 276 8.96 4.13 4.43
N GLN A 277 9.29 5.37 4.04
CA GLN A 277 10.39 6.12 4.63
C GLN A 277 10.15 6.39 6.12
N ALA A 278 8.94 6.82 6.50
CA ALA A 278 8.57 7.01 7.91
C ALA A 278 8.65 5.69 8.71
N LEU A 279 8.17 4.59 8.12
CA LEU A 279 8.14 3.28 8.78
C LEU A 279 9.56 2.78 9.07
N ALA A 280 10.43 2.83 8.06
CA ALA A 280 11.83 2.42 8.20
C ALA A 280 12.55 3.25 9.27
N LEU A 281 12.35 4.58 9.25
CA LEU A 281 12.90 5.49 10.26
C LEU A 281 12.42 5.14 11.67
N ARG A 282 11.12 4.94 11.87
CA ARG A 282 10.57 4.68 13.20
C ARG A 282 10.96 3.31 13.74
N GLN A 283 11.09 2.31 12.87
CA GLN A 283 11.64 1.00 13.23
C GLN A 283 13.09 1.11 13.68
N GLU A 284 13.92 1.90 12.97
CA GLU A 284 15.31 2.18 13.37
C GLU A 284 15.39 2.84 14.76
N LEU A 285 14.45 3.74 15.07
CA LEU A 285 14.37 4.44 16.36
C LEU A 285 13.71 3.64 17.49
N GLY A 286 13.21 2.43 17.21
CA GLY A 286 12.42 1.64 18.16
C GLY A 286 11.09 2.30 18.58
N ASP A 287 10.58 3.24 17.80
CA ASP A 287 9.36 4.01 18.10
C ASP A 287 8.09 3.24 17.73
N LEU A 288 7.74 2.26 18.56
CA LEU A 288 6.58 1.39 18.33
C LEU A 288 5.24 2.15 18.17
N PRO A 289 4.89 3.17 18.99
CA PRO A 289 3.66 3.94 18.77
C PRO A 289 3.64 4.58 17.39
N GLY A 290 4.74 5.22 16.99
CA GLY A 290 4.85 5.81 15.67
C GLY A 290 4.79 4.80 14.53
N VAL A 291 5.34 3.59 14.70
CA VAL A 291 5.20 2.48 13.74
C VAL A 291 3.71 2.15 13.54
N SER A 292 2.93 2.04 14.62
CA SER A 292 1.48 1.81 14.54
C SER A 292 0.74 2.92 13.79
N VAL A 293 1.09 4.19 14.03
CA VAL A 293 0.54 5.33 13.30
C VAL A 293 0.87 5.26 11.82
N THR A 294 2.12 4.96 11.46
CA THR A 294 2.54 4.83 10.06
C THR A 294 1.83 3.68 9.35
N LEU A 295 1.70 2.52 9.99
CA LEU A 295 0.95 1.38 9.46
C LEU A 295 -0.53 1.72 9.23
N THR A 296 -1.14 2.47 10.16
CA THR A 296 -2.52 2.95 10.02
C THR A 296 -2.67 3.89 8.81
N GLY A 297 -1.69 4.76 8.54
CA GLY A 297 -1.64 5.63 7.36
C GLY A 297 -1.43 4.85 6.05
N LEU A 298 -0.54 3.86 6.04
CA LEU A 298 -0.36 2.93 4.91
C LEU A 298 -1.66 2.18 4.58
N ALA A 299 -2.35 1.70 5.61
CA ALA A 299 -3.62 1.02 5.44
C ALA A 299 -4.69 1.93 4.81
N ALA A 300 -4.73 3.21 5.17
CA ALA A 300 -5.62 4.17 4.53
C ALA A 300 -5.28 4.35 3.03
N ALA A 301 -4.00 4.43 2.67
CA ALA A 301 -3.59 4.47 1.25
C ALA A 301 -3.98 3.19 0.49
N TYR A 302 -3.78 2.01 1.11
CA TYR A 302 -4.19 0.74 0.54
C TYR A 302 -5.72 0.63 0.38
N GLU A 303 -6.52 1.09 1.35
CA GLU A 303 -7.98 1.14 1.21
C GLU A 303 -8.38 2.00 0.00
N ARG A 304 -7.76 3.18 -0.18
CA ARG A 304 -8.06 4.07 -1.32
C ARG A 304 -7.71 3.44 -2.66
N LEU A 305 -6.69 2.59 -2.70
CA LEU A 305 -6.30 1.80 -3.88
C LEU A 305 -7.15 0.53 -4.10
N GLY A 306 -8.07 0.18 -3.19
CA GLY A 306 -8.86 -1.06 -3.26
C GLY A 306 -8.13 -2.30 -2.72
N ARG A 307 -6.96 -2.12 -2.10
CA ARG A 307 -6.08 -3.18 -1.58
C ARG A 307 -6.50 -3.62 -0.17
N TYR A 308 -7.75 -4.01 0.00
CA TYR A 308 -8.35 -4.26 1.33
C TYR A 308 -7.62 -5.32 2.17
N PRO A 309 -7.14 -6.46 1.62
CA PRO A 309 -6.38 -7.44 2.40
C PRO A 309 -5.05 -6.90 2.95
N LYS A 310 -4.31 -6.10 2.15
CA LYS A 310 -3.06 -5.47 2.61
C LYS A 310 -3.34 -4.36 3.63
N ALA A 311 -4.43 -3.62 3.45
CA ALA A 311 -4.89 -2.65 4.45
C ALA A 311 -5.24 -3.34 5.79
N LEU A 312 -5.97 -4.47 5.75
CA LEU A 312 -6.32 -5.24 6.94
C LEU A 312 -5.07 -5.75 7.67
N THR A 313 -4.12 -6.33 6.93
CA THR A 313 -2.87 -6.86 7.50
C THR A 313 -2.10 -5.77 8.24
N ALA A 314 -1.93 -4.59 7.62
CA ALA A 314 -1.24 -3.46 8.25
C ALA A 314 -1.97 -2.95 9.51
N LEU A 315 -3.30 -2.95 9.51
CA LEU A 315 -4.10 -2.54 10.68
C LEU A 315 -4.05 -3.57 11.82
N GLU A 316 -4.00 -4.86 11.49
CA GLU A 316 -3.86 -5.92 12.50
C GLU A 316 -2.47 -5.89 13.15
N GLU A 317 -1.42 -5.62 12.38
CA GLU A 317 -0.07 -5.40 12.91
C GLU A 317 -0.03 -4.16 13.82
N ALA A 318 -0.61 -3.03 13.37
CA ALA A 318 -0.73 -1.83 14.18
C ALA A 318 -1.52 -2.07 15.48
N LEU A 319 -2.59 -2.89 15.42
CA LEU A 319 -3.42 -3.21 16.58
C LEU A 319 -2.68 -4.07 17.60
N ALA A 320 -1.86 -5.02 17.12
CA ALA A 320 -1.02 -5.84 17.98
C ALA A 320 -0.03 -4.97 18.78
N ILE A 321 0.60 -4.00 18.13
CA ILE A 321 1.50 -3.04 18.79
C ILE A 321 0.76 -2.24 19.88
N VAL A 322 -0.43 -1.71 19.57
CA VAL A 322 -1.22 -0.93 20.54
C VAL A 322 -1.65 -1.78 21.74
N ARG A 323 -2.04 -3.05 21.52
CA ARG A 323 -2.43 -3.97 22.60
C ARG A 323 -1.25 -4.33 23.51
N GLU A 324 -0.10 -4.64 22.95
CA GLU A 324 1.12 -4.92 23.71
C GLU A 324 1.51 -3.72 24.59
N GLN A 325 1.32 -2.50 24.08
CA GLN A 325 1.55 -1.28 24.85
C GLN A 325 0.55 -1.15 26.00
N ASP A 326 -0.75 -1.32 25.75
CA ASP A 326 -1.79 -1.20 26.79
C ASP A 326 -1.55 -2.17 27.97
N GLU A 327 -1.20 -3.43 27.67
CA GLU A 327 -0.88 -4.46 28.67
C GLU A 327 0.38 -4.13 29.49
N ASN A 328 1.43 -3.61 28.84
CA ASN A 328 2.69 -3.28 29.50
C ASN A 328 2.66 -1.95 30.26
N PHE A 329 1.78 -1.01 29.87
CA PHE A 329 1.77 0.34 30.43
C PHE A 329 0.79 0.56 31.58
N GLN A 330 -0.16 -0.36 31.88
CA GLN A 330 -1.22 -0.20 32.91
C GLN A 330 -1.51 1.28 33.18
N LEU A 331 -1.99 1.98 32.14
CA LEU A 331 -2.11 3.44 32.12
C LEU A 331 -3.10 3.88 33.19
N ARG A 332 -2.58 4.20 34.37
CA ARG A 332 -3.29 5.02 35.34
C ARG A 332 -3.36 6.41 34.72
N LEU A 333 -4.58 6.81 34.37
CA LEU A 333 -4.97 8.17 34.02
C LEU A 333 -4.68 9.09 35.22
N ASP A 334 -3.41 9.35 35.54
CA ASP A 334 -3.04 10.35 36.54
C ASP A 334 -3.16 11.72 35.87
N GLU A 335 -4.26 12.42 36.19
CA GLU A 335 -4.57 13.80 35.78
C GLU A 335 -3.41 14.79 36.04
N ALA A 336 -2.47 14.44 36.92
CA ALA A 336 -1.32 15.26 37.30
C ALA A 336 -0.14 15.22 36.31
N ALA A 337 -0.09 14.24 35.39
CA ALA A 337 1.09 14.02 34.54
C ALA A 337 1.06 14.77 33.19
N GLY A 338 -0.02 15.50 32.87
CA GLY A 338 -0.02 16.48 31.78
C GLY A 338 0.51 15.94 30.44
N GLY A 339 -0.15 14.92 29.87
CA GLY A 339 -0.08 14.62 28.45
C GLY A 339 0.27 13.19 28.08
N PHE A 340 -0.74 12.32 27.95
CA PHE A 340 -0.67 11.06 27.18
C PHE A 340 -2.08 10.61 26.74
N TRP A 341 -2.84 11.46 26.03
CA TRP A 341 -4.10 11.04 25.36
C TRP A 341 -3.90 10.71 23.87
N GLU A 342 -2.65 10.65 23.41
CA GLU A 342 -2.30 10.27 22.04
C GLU A 342 -2.60 8.80 21.76
N LEU A 343 -2.35 7.90 22.72
CA LEU A 343 -2.61 6.47 22.56
C LEU A 343 -4.11 6.12 22.40
N PRO A 344 -5.05 6.65 23.23
CA PRO A 344 -6.48 6.48 22.97
C PRO A 344 -6.94 7.03 21.62
N LYS A 345 -6.38 8.17 21.17
CA LYS A 345 -6.68 8.75 19.85
C LYS A 345 -6.21 7.81 18.73
N GLU A 346 -4.97 7.32 18.81
CA GLU A 346 -4.37 6.42 17.82
C GLU A 346 -5.15 5.11 17.73
N GLN A 347 -5.46 4.51 18.88
CA GLN A 347 -6.30 3.31 18.96
C GLN A 347 -7.66 3.53 18.30
N ALA A 348 -8.33 4.65 18.58
CA ALA A 348 -9.63 4.95 18.00
C ALA A 348 -9.57 5.20 16.48
N THR A 349 -8.53 5.89 15.98
CA THR A 349 -8.31 6.07 14.54
C THR A 349 -8.08 4.73 13.83
N LEU A 350 -7.26 3.87 14.42
CA LEU A 350 -7.01 2.53 13.90
C LEU A 350 -8.32 1.72 13.83
N LEU A 351 -9.12 1.73 14.90
CA LEU A 351 -10.39 1.02 14.95
C LEU A 351 -11.39 1.52 13.89
N ASN A 352 -11.40 2.82 13.60
CA ASN A 352 -12.18 3.38 12.49
C ASN A 352 -11.72 2.87 11.13
N ASN A 353 -10.42 2.79 10.90
CA ASN A 353 -9.88 2.25 9.64
C ASN A 353 -10.17 0.74 9.51
N LEU A 354 -10.08 -0.02 10.60
CA LEU A 354 -10.52 -1.42 10.64
C LEU A 354 -12.00 -1.55 10.30
N ALA A 355 -12.85 -0.71 10.86
CA ALA A 355 -14.28 -0.72 10.56
C ALA A 355 -14.56 -0.45 9.08
N LEU A 356 -13.86 0.53 8.49
CA LEU A 356 -13.97 0.83 7.07
C LEU A 356 -13.56 -0.37 6.21
N VAL A 357 -12.40 -0.97 6.48
CA VAL A 357 -11.89 -2.13 5.72
C VAL A 357 -12.79 -3.36 5.89
N HIS A 358 -13.28 -3.63 7.11
CA HIS A 358 -14.23 -4.71 7.35
C HIS A 358 -15.53 -4.52 6.54
N ASN A 359 -16.06 -3.29 6.44
CA ASN A 359 -17.21 -3.02 5.57
C ASN A 359 -16.90 -3.31 4.10
N ARG A 360 -15.72 -2.93 3.61
CA ARG A 360 -15.29 -3.22 2.22
C ARG A 360 -15.16 -4.72 1.95
N LEU A 361 -14.88 -5.52 2.97
CA LEU A 361 -14.80 -6.97 2.93
C LEU A 361 -16.14 -7.67 3.22
N GLY A 362 -17.25 -6.93 3.37
CA GLY A 362 -18.57 -7.48 3.71
C GLY A 362 -18.73 -7.94 5.16
N GLN A 363 -17.76 -7.65 6.03
CA GLN A 363 -17.73 -8.05 7.44
C GLN A 363 -18.42 -7.00 8.34
N HIS A 364 -19.67 -6.65 8.01
CA HIS A 364 -20.40 -5.51 8.59
C HIS A 364 -20.55 -5.58 10.11
N GLU A 365 -20.71 -6.76 10.69
CA GLU A 365 -20.81 -6.93 12.16
C GLU A 365 -19.49 -6.62 12.88
N LYS A 366 -18.35 -7.03 12.30
CA LYS A 366 -17.02 -6.66 12.84
C LYS A 366 -16.77 -5.16 12.67
N ALA A 367 -17.24 -4.59 11.56
CA ALA A 367 -17.15 -3.16 11.31
C ALA A 367 -17.95 -2.37 12.34
N LEU A 368 -19.17 -2.80 12.65
CA LEU A 368 -20.04 -2.16 13.63
C LEU A 368 -19.35 -2.11 15.00
N LYS A 369 -18.88 -3.26 15.48
CA LYS A 369 -18.16 -3.36 16.75
C LYS A 369 -16.94 -2.42 16.80
N SER A 370 -16.11 -2.45 15.75
CA SER A 370 -14.90 -1.63 15.70
C SER A 370 -15.21 -0.12 15.71
N ALA A 371 -16.26 0.30 14.99
CA ALA A 371 -16.67 1.70 14.93
C ALA A 371 -17.34 2.18 16.24
N GLU A 372 -18.09 1.32 16.93
CA GLU A 372 -18.66 1.62 18.24
C GLU A 372 -17.56 1.77 19.31
N GLU A 373 -16.57 0.87 19.31
CA GLU A 373 -15.39 0.96 20.16
C GLU A 373 -14.60 2.23 19.88
N ALA A 374 -14.36 2.58 18.62
CA ALA A 374 -13.68 3.82 18.23
C ALA A 374 -14.39 5.07 18.77
N LEU A 375 -15.72 5.14 18.59
CA LEU A 375 -16.52 6.27 19.08
C LEU A 375 -16.50 6.36 20.61
N ALA A 376 -16.59 5.23 21.31
CA ALA A 376 -16.49 5.19 22.76
C ALA A 376 -15.13 5.71 23.24
N THR A 377 -14.03 5.28 22.60
CA THR A 377 -12.67 5.71 22.93
C THR A 377 -12.46 7.21 22.69
N PHE A 378 -12.93 7.77 21.56
CA PHE A 378 -12.86 9.22 21.34
C PHE A 378 -13.65 10.02 22.39
N ARG A 379 -14.80 9.51 22.84
CA ARG A 379 -15.62 10.17 23.87
C ARG A 379 -14.94 10.23 25.23
N LEU A 380 -14.03 9.31 25.54
CA LEU A 380 -13.24 9.30 26.77
C LEU A 380 -12.18 10.42 26.81
N ILE A 381 -11.78 10.96 25.67
CA ILE A 381 -10.78 12.04 25.61
C ILE A 381 -11.37 13.31 26.28
N PRO A 382 -10.68 13.91 27.27
CA PRO A 382 -11.12 15.14 27.92
C PRO A 382 -11.11 16.33 26.95
N GLU A 383 -12.06 17.26 27.11
CA GLU A 383 -12.15 18.46 26.27
C GLU A 383 -10.88 19.33 26.32
N ALA A 384 -10.18 19.31 27.45
CA ALA A 384 -8.92 20.03 27.66
C ALA A 384 -7.79 19.57 26.71
N TYR A 385 -7.88 18.37 26.12
CA TYR A 385 -6.87 17.82 25.21
C TYR A 385 -7.12 18.16 23.73
N GLY A 386 -7.87 19.24 23.49
CA GLY A 386 -8.21 19.73 22.15
C GLY A 386 -9.60 19.29 21.72
N THR A 387 -10.60 20.13 22.01
CA THR A 387 -12.00 19.94 21.62
C THR A 387 -12.15 19.55 20.15
N ASN A 388 -11.36 20.17 19.26
CA ASN A 388 -11.41 19.86 17.82
C ASN A 388 -10.93 18.44 17.49
N THR A 389 -9.87 17.94 18.13
CA THR A 389 -9.35 16.57 17.92
C THR A 389 -10.39 15.52 18.31
N LYS A 390 -11.02 15.71 19.47
CA LYS A 390 -12.12 14.84 19.94
C LYS A 390 -13.29 14.86 18.96
N ARG A 391 -13.79 16.06 18.63
CA ARG A 391 -14.94 16.25 17.73
C ARG A 391 -14.66 15.70 16.33
N TYR A 392 -13.43 15.87 15.82
CA TYR A 392 -12.98 15.28 14.55
C TYR A 392 -13.07 13.76 14.58
N GLY A 393 -12.52 13.12 15.61
CA GLY A 393 -12.60 11.66 15.78
C GLY A 393 -14.04 11.15 15.95
N GLU A 394 -14.88 11.87 16.68
CA GLU A 394 -16.31 11.57 16.80
C GLU A 394 -17.02 11.65 15.44
N ALA A 395 -16.77 12.68 14.64
CA ALA A 395 -17.35 12.85 13.31
C ALA A 395 -16.98 11.68 12.37
N ILE A 396 -15.71 11.26 12.36
CA ILE A 396 -15.26 10.11 11.56
C ILE A 396 -15.91 8.82 12.05
N SER A 397 -15.94 8.58 13.36
CA SER A 397 -16.52 7.35 13.92
C SER A 397 -18.02 7.26 13.64
N LEU A 398 -18.75 8.37 13.79
CA LEU A 398 -20.17 8.47 13.42
C LEU A 398 -20.37 8.27 11.92
N ASN A 399 -19.52 8.85 11.07
CA ASN A 399 -19.58 8.62 9.62
C ASN A 399 -19.45 7.13 9.29
N THR A 400 -18.45 6.45 9.86
CA THR A 400 -18.21 5.02 9.67
C THR A 400 -19.36 4.17 10.20
N LEU A 401 -19.93 4.51 11.37
CA LEU A 401 -21.14 3.87 11.88
C LEU A 401 -22.33 4.06 10.94
N GLY A 402 -22.51 5.28 10.42
CA GLY A 402 -23.55 5.60 9.45
C GLY A 402 -23.49 4.73 8.19
N VAL A 403 -22.29 4.60 7.62
CA VAL A 403 -22.04 3.67 6.49
C VAL A 403 -22.33 2.23 6.89
N THR A 404 -21.87 1.79 8.06
CA THR A 404 -22.09 0.41 8.54
C THR A 404 -23.58 0.10 8.71
N TYR A 405 -24.35 1.02 9.29
CA TYR A 405 -25.80 0.88 9.40
C TYR A 405 -26.47 0.82 8.02
N ALA A 406 -25.99 1.59 7.05
CA ALA A 406 -26.52 1.53 5.68
C ALA A 406 -26.28 0.17 5.03
N GLU A 407 -25.08 -0.40 5.19
CA GLU A 407 -24.76 -1.76 4.68
C GLU A 407 -25.56 -2.85 5.41
N LEU A 408 -25.90 -2.65 6.69
CA LEU A 408 -26.81 -3.53 7.45
C LEU A 408 -28.31 -3.31 7.10
N GLY A 409 -28.63 -2.44 6.15
CA GLY A 409 -30.01 -2.12 5.76
C GLY A 409 -30.79 -1.25 6.77
N GLN A 410 -30.12 -0.71 7.79
CA GLN A 410 -30.71 0.14 8.83
C GLN A 410 -30.72 1.62 8.40
N THR A 411 -31.40 1.92 7.31
CA THR A 411 -31.41 3.22 6.62
C THR A 411 -31.70 4.42 7.53
N GLU A 412 -32.75 4.36 8.35
CA GLU A 412 -33.14 5.50 9.19
C GLU A 412 -32.05 5.83 10.22
N LYS A 413 -31.46 4.80 10.84
CA LYS A 413 -30.33 4.98 11.77
C LYS A 413 -29.10 5.52 11.05
N ALA A 414 -28.81 5.01 9.86
CA ALA A 414 -27.71 5.48 9.04
C ALA A 414 -27.82 7.00 8.78
N LEU A 415 -28.96 7.47 8.29
CA LEU A 415 -29.19 8.90 8.03
C LEU A 415 -29.11 9.74 9.31
N ALA A 416 -29.70 9.28 10.41
CA ALA A 416 -29.65 10.00 11.69
C ALA A 416 -28.22 10.17 12.21
N VAL A 417 -27.40 9.11 12.12
CA VAL A 417 -26.00 9.13 12.58
C VAL A 417 -25.12 9.95 11.62
N LEU A 418 -25.30 9.81 10.31
CA LEU A 418 -24.59 10.63 9.31
C LEU A 418 -24.90 12.13 9.46
N GLN A 419 -26.14 12.49 9.79
CA GLN A 419 -26.52 13.88 10.01
C GLN A 419 -25.86 14.46 11.27
N GLN A 420 -25.66 13.65 12.32
CA GLN A 420 -24.87 14.04 13.49
C GLN A 420 -23.41 14.27 13.11
N ALA A 421 -22.80 13.34 12.37
CA ALA A 421 -21.44 13.49 11.86
C ALA A 421 -21.28 14.76 11.03
N LEU A 422 -22.23 15.04 10.13
CA LEU A 422 -22.22 16.23 9.26
C LEU A 422 -22.27 17.53 10.07
N THR A 423 -23.09 17.55 11.12
CA THR A 423 -23.18 18.71 12.03
C THR A 423 -21.83 18.99 12.67
N ILE A 424 -21.17 17.94 13.19
CA ILE A 424 -19.85 18.09 13.83
C ILE A 424 -18.80 18.55 12.82
N ALA A 425 -18.74 17.94 11.63
CA ALA A 425 -17.77 18.32 10.59
C ALA A 425 -17.88 19.81 10.21
N ARG A 426 -19.12 20.32 10.08
CA ARG A 426 -19.38 21.74 9.83
C ARG A 426 -19.01 22.64 11.01
N GLU A 427 -19.26 22.21 12.25
CA GLU A 427 -18.89 22.96 13.46
C GLU A 427 -17.38 23.17 13.58
N ILE A 428 -16.59 22.16 13.22
CA ILE A 428 -15.11 22.24 13.29
C ILE A 428 -14.46 22.75 12.01
N GLY A 429 -15.22 22.94 10.93
CA GLY A 429 -14.72 23.44 9.65
C GLY A 429 -13.96 22.41 8.80
N ASP A 430 -14.14 21.11 9.05
CA ASP A 430 -13.48 20.04 8.30
C ASP A 430 -14.22 19.76 6.99
N ARG A 431 -13.74 20.41 5.92
CA ARG A 431 -14.36 20.37 4.59
C ARG A 431 -14.23 19.01 3.92
N ALA A 432 -13.11 18.31 4.11
CA ALA A 432 -12.89 17.00 3.49
C ALA A 432 -13.86 15.96 4.08
N THR A 433 -13.98 15.91 5.40
CA THR A 433 -14.92 15.02 6.08
C THR A 433 -16.37 15.41 5.81
N GLU A 434 -16.70 16.71 5.75
CA GLU A 434 -18.02 17.19 5.34
C GLU A 434 -18.44 16.61 3.98
N ALA A 435 -17.56 16.72 2.98
CA ALA A 435 -17.85 16.20 1.64
C ALA A 435 -18.00 14.68 1.61
N GLN A 436 -17.19 13.95 2.39
CA GLN A 436 -17.30 12.50 2.52
C GLN A 436 -18.65 12.09 3.13
N ILE A 437 -19.10 12.77 4.19
CA ILE A 437 -20.37 12.48 4.85
C ILE A 437 -21.54 12.81 3.92
N LEU A 438 -21.52 13.96 3.24
CA LEU A 438 -22.54 14.31 2.25
C LEU A 438 -22.65 13.25 1.16
N ASN A 439 -21.51 12.76 0.64
CA ASN A 439 -21.51 11.67 -0.33
C ASN A 439 -22.18 10.40 0.22
N HIS A 440 -21.91 10.00 1.47
CA HIS A 440 -22.58 8.83 2.07
C HIS A 440 -24.09 9.06 2.29
N ILE A 441 -24.50 10.26 2.72
CA ILE A 441 -25.93 10.60 2.84
C ILE A 441 -26.62 10.49 1.48
N GLY A 442 -26.02 11.05 0.43
CA GLY A 442 -26.54 10.95 -0.93
C GLY A 442 -26.67 9.50 -1.41
N GLU A 443 -25.72 8.63 -1.05
CA GLU A 443 -25.76 7.21 -1.40
C GLU A 443 -26.95 6.50 -0.72
N VAL A 444 -27.17 6.75 0.58
CA VAL A 444 -28.31 6.20 1.31
C VAL A 444 -29.64 6.71 0.73
N LEU A 445 -29.73 7.99 0.37
CA LEU A 445 -30.90 8.56 -0.30
C LEU A 445 -31.13 7.94 -1.69
N SER A 446 -30.08 7.72 -2.49
CA SER A 446 -30.19 7.07 -3.80
C SER A 446 -30.63 5.61 -3.68
N LYS A 447 -30.11 4.87 -2.68
CA LYS A 447 -30.53 3.47 -2.39
C LYS A 447 -32.01 3.40 -1.99
N THR A 448 -32.56 4.43 -1.35
CA THR A 448 -33.99 4.51 -0.96
C THR A 448 -34.92 5.07 -2.04
N GLY A 449 -34.41 5.35 -3.24
CA GLY A 449 -35.21 5.86 -4.36
C GLY A 449 -35.37 7.38 -4.41
N GLN A 450 -34.79 8.13 -3.45
CA GLN A 450 -34.91 9.59 -3.34
C GLN A 450 -33.87 10.30 -4.24
N GLN A 451 -33.94 10.04 -5.56
CA GLN A 451 -32.87 10.43 -6.49
C GLN A 451 -32.64 11.94 -6.57
N SER A 452 -33.71 12.76 -6.62
CA SER A 452 -33.58 14.22 -6.73
C SER A 452 -32.86 14.84 -5.52
N GLU A 453 -33.16 14.35 -4.32
CA GLU A 453 -32.50 14.82 -3.09
C GLU A 453 -31.06 14.32 -3.02
N ALA A 454 -30.83 13.04 -3.38
CA ALA A 454 -29.49 12.47 -3.49
C ALA A 454 -28.59 13.30 -4.42
N ILE A 455 -29.06 13.65 -5.62
CA ILE A 455 -28.32 14.48 -6.59
C ILE A 455 -27.95 15.84 -5.99
N SER A 456 -28.88 16.51 -5.30
CA SER A 456 -28.62 17.80 -4.64
C SER A 456 -27.53 17.68 -3.57
N ILE A 457 -27.57 16.63 -2.75
CA ILE A 457 -26.58 16.36 -1.72
C ILE A 457 -25.21 16.00 -2.34
N PHE A 458 -25.19 15.19 -3.39
CA PHE A 458 -23.95 14.87 -4.11
C PHE A 458 -23.33 16.11 -4.77
N GLN A 459 -24.13 17.01 -5.34
CA GLN A 459 -23.61 18.26 -5.92
C GLN A 459 -22.93 19.14 -4.87
N GLN A 460 -23.45 19.19 -3.64
CA GLN A 460 -22.78 19.84 -2.52
C GLN A 460 -21.44 19.16 -2.23
N ALA A 461 -21.41 17.83 -2.11
CA ALA A 461 -20.17 17.08 -1.89
C ALA A 461 -19.13 17.33 -3.00
N LEU A 462 -19.58 17.35 -4.27
CA LEU A 462 -18.72 17.56 -5.43
C LEU A 462 -18.05 18.94 -5.42
N ALA A 463 -18.81 19.99 -5.11
CA ALA A 463 -18.28 21.35 -5.03
C ALA A 463 -17.17 21.46 -3.97
N ILE A 464 -17.35 20.81 -2.81
CA ILE A 464 -16.34 20.78 -1.75
C ILE A 464 -15.12 19.94 -2.16
N ARG A 465 -15.33 18.78 -2.80
CA ARG A 465 -14.22 17.94 -3.29
C ARG A 465 -13.37 18.66 -4.33
N GLN A 466 -13.99 19.47 -5.20
CA GLN A 466 -13.29 20.35 -6.14
C GLN A 466 -12.51 21.46 -5.42
N GLU A 467 -13.08 22.06 -4.37
CA GLU A 467 -12.43 23.08 -3.53
C GLU A 467 -11.14 22.53 -2.87
N VAL A 468 -11.21 21.35 -2.26
CA VAL A 468 -10.07 20.75 -1.52
C VAL A 468 -9.11 19.95 -2.42
N GLY A 469 -9.48 19.67 -3.68
CA GLY A 469 -8.64 18.94 -4.63
C GLY A 469 -8.66 17.41 -4.48
N ASP A 470 -9.70 16.83 -3.87
CA ASP A 470 -9.88 15.38 -3.71
C ASP A 470 -10.34 14.72 -5.03
N ARG A 471 -9.39 14.36 -5.90
CA ARG A 471 -9.66 13.80 -7.22
C ARG A 471 -10.39 12.46 -7.17
N ALA A 472 -10.00 11.57 -6.27
CA ALA A 472 -10.67 10.29 -6.08
C ALA A 472 -12.11 10.48 -5.59
N GLY A 473 -12.32 11.41 -4.66
CA GLY A 473 -13.65 11.81 -4.26
C GLY A 473 -14.47 12.37 -5.42
N ILE A 474 -13.90 13.22 -6.27
CA ILE A 474 -14.59 13.78 -7.45
C ILE A 474 -15.12 12.63 -8.32
N GLY A 475 -14.27 11.65 -8.67
CA GLY A 475 -14.67 10.48 -9.44
C GLY A 475 -15.81 9.69 -8.78
N ALA A 476 -15.72 9.43 -7.48
CA ALA A 476 -16.75 8.70 -6.73
C ALA A 476 -18.09 9.45 -6.68
N THR A 477 -18.07 10.77 -6.45
CA THR A 477 -19.29 11.57 -6.40
C THR A 477 -19.93 11.71 -7.77
N LEU A 478 -19.13 11.97 -8.82
CA LEU A 478 -19.64 12.04 -10.19
C LEU A 478 -20.27 10.72 -10.65
N ASN A 479 -19.65 9.58 -10.31
CA ASN A 479 -20.23 8.27 -10.53
C ASN A 479 -21.62 8.16 -9.87
N ASN A 480 -21.72 8.54 -8.59
CA ASN A 480 -22.97 8.45 -7.84
C ASN A 480 -24.06 9.39 -8.40
N ILE A 481 -23.71 10.60 -8.83
CA ILE A 481 -24.63 11.51 -9.52
C ILE A 481 -25.09 10.87 -10.83
N GLY A 482 -24.17 10.32 -11.62
CA GLY A 482 -24.45 9.63 -12.88
C GLY A 482 -25.43 8.47 -12.70
N VAL A 483 -25.20 7.64 -11.68
CA VAL A 483 -26.10 6.54 -11.30
C VAL A 483 -27.48 7.04 -10.88
N ALA A 484 -27.56 8.13 -10.10
CA ALA A 484 -28.84 8.70 -9.70
C ALA A 484 -29.65 9.24 -10.90
N TYR A 485 -28.98 9.84 -11.89
CA TYR A 485 -29.58 10.22 -13.16
C TYR A 485 -30.01 9.01 -13.99
N LEU A 486 -29.19 7.96 -14.06
CA LEU A 486 -29.51 6.71 -14.76
C LEU A 486 -30.76 6.06 -14.18
N LYS A 487 -30.86 5.93 -12.85
CA LYS A 487 -32.08 5.43 -12.15
C LYS A 487 -33.31 6.30 -12.40
N SER A 488 -33.11 7.58 -12.68
CA SER A 488 -34.18 8.52 -13.04
C SER A 488 -34.46 8.58 -14.54
N GLN A 489 -33.84 7.70 -15.34
CA GLN A 489 -33.92 7.63 -16.81
C GLN A 489 -33.49 8.93 -17.52
N GLN A 490 -32.66 9.74 -16.86
CA GLN A 490 -32.10 10.97 -17.41
C GLN A 490 -30.75 10.68 -18.06
N TYR A 491 -30.79 9.88 -19.14
CA TYR A 491 -29.59 9.28 -19.73
C TYR A 491 -28.55 10.30 -20.22
N SER A 492 -28.97 11.44 -20.77
CA SER A 492 -28.03 12.46 -21.25
C SER A 492 -27.21 13.10 -20.11
N GLN A 493 -27.86 13.37 -18.97
CA GLN A 493 -27.15 13.84 -17.78
C GLN A 493 -26.29 12.74 -17.18
N ALA A 494 -26.80 11.50 -17.11
CA ALA A 494 -26.03 10.36 -16.63
C ALA A 494 -24.74 10.17 -17.42
N GLU A 495 -24.80 10.22 -18.77
CA GLU A 495 -23.64 10.11 -19.66
C GLU A 495 -22.59 11.16 -19.34
N THR A 496 -23.01 12.43 -19.21
CA THR A 496 -22.11 13.55 -18.91
C THR A 496 -21.35 13.34 -17.60
N GLN A 497 -22.08 12.93 -16.54
CA GLN A 497 -21.49 12.77 -15.21
C GLN A 497 -20.62 11.51 -15.11
N LEU A 498 -21.05 10.39 -15.71
CA LEU A 498 -20.30 9.13 -15.73
C LEU A 498 -19.02 9.27 -16.56
N PHE A 499 -19.06 9.99 -17.69
CA PHE A 499 -17.86 10.25 -18.48
C PHE A 499 -16.84 11.10 -17.70
N ALA A 500 -17.30 12.16 -17.04
CA ALA A 500 -16.44 12.97 -16.17
C ALA A 500 -15.89 12.15 -14.97
N ALA A 501 -16.66 11.18 -14.47
CA ALA A 501 -16.19 10.25 -13.44
C ALA A 501 -15.04 9.37 -13.95
N VAL A 502 -15.18 8.80 -15.16
CA VAL A 502 -14.11 8.03 -15.83
C VAL A 502 -12.84 8.85 -15.98
N GLU A 503 -12.94 10.11 -16.43
CA GLU A 503 -11.76 10.99 -16.57
C GLU A 503 -11.08 11.27 -15.22
N ALA A 504 -11.86 11.57 -14.18
CA ALA A 504 -11.33 11.79 -12.84
C ALA A 504 -10.60 10.55 -12.31
N TRP A 505 -11.16 9.37 -12.54
CA TRP A 505 -10.60 8.09 -12.13
C TRP A 505 -9.32 7.72 -12.86
N GLU A 506 -9.29 7.89 -14.19
CA GLU A 506 -8.11 7.62 -15.01
C GLU A 506 -6.96 8.56 -14.69
N SER A 507 -7.24 9.80 -14.25
CA SER A 507 -6.23 10.78 -13.85
C SER A 507 -5.36 10.34 -12.65
N LEU A 508 -5.79 9.31 -11.90
CA LEU A 508 -5.09 8.76 -10.75
C LEU A 508 -4.06 7.67 -11.12
N ARG A 509 -4.10 7.15 -12.35
CA ARG A 509 -3.27 6.03 -12.81
C ARG A 509 -1.77 6.35 -12.94
N PRO A 510 -1.34 7.54 -13.39
CA PRO A 510 0.08 7.82 -13.61
C PRO A 510 0.93 7.63 -12.34
N GLY A 511 2.10 7.00 -12.49
CA GLY A 511 3.04 6.76 -11.39
C GLY A 511 2.70 5.58 -10.47
N LEU A 512 1.55 4.92 -10.62
CA LEU A 512 1.22 3.70 -9.89
C LEU A 512 2.02 2.50 -10.43
N THR A 513 2.29 1.53 -9.56
CA THR A 513 2.75 0.19 -9.96
C THR A 513 1.64 -0.55 -10.70
N ASP A 514 2.00 -1.56 -11.49
CA ASP A 514 1.05 -2.38 -12.25
C ASP A 514 -0.07 -2.97 -11.36
N GLU A 515 0.31 -3.61 -10.26
CA GLU A 515 -0.61 -4.17 -9.25
C GLU A 515 -1.61 -3.11 -8.73
N ASN A 516 -1.15 -1.88 -8.49
CA ASN A 516 -2.00 -0.80 -8.00
C ASN A 516 -2.92 -0.22 -9.09
N LYS A 517 -2.48 -0.22 -10.36
CA LYS A 517 -3.34 0.17 -11.49
C LYS A 517 -4.48 -0.81 -11.68
N VAL A 518 -4.20 -2.12 -11.59
CA VAL A 518 -5.22 -3.17 -11.68
C VAL A 518 -6.21 -3.05 -10.53
N SER A 519 -5.73 -2.94 -9.29
CA SER A 519 -6.59 -2.79 -8.11
C SER A 519 -7.48 -1.53 -8.18
N LEU A 520 -6.92 -0.41 -8.66
CA LEU A 520 -7.67 0.81 -8.85
C LEU A 520 -8.73 0.67 -9.96
N ALA A 521 -8.40 0.01 -11.07
CA ALA A 521 -9.35 -0.26 -12.16
C ALA A 521 -10.52 -1.14 -11.71
N GLU A 522 -10.29 -2.15 -10.85
CA GLU A 522 -11.37 -2.95 -10.26
C GLU A 522 -12.39 -2.10 -9.52
N ARG A 523 -11.92 -1.14 -8.72
CA ARG A 523 -12.79 -0.22 -7.97
C ARG A 523 -13.65 0.64 -8.90
N GLN A 524 -13.18 0.90 -10.11
CA GLN A 524 -13.77 1.84 -11.07
C GLN A 524 -14.60 1.13 -12.15
N ASN A 525 -14.48 -0.19 -12.29
CA ASN A 525 -15.11 -1.00 -13.34
C ASN A 525 -16.62 -0.71 -13.46
N GLN A 526 -17.30 -0.58 -12.32
CA GLN A 526 -18.74 -0.30 -12.29
C GLN A 526 -19.11 1.04 -12.99
N THR A 527 -18.25 2.06 -12.95
CA THR A 527 -18.49 3.32 -13.65
C THR A 527 -18.55 3.12 -15.17
N TYR A 528 -17.66 2.28 -15.72
CA TYR A 528 -17.69 1.92 -17.14
C TYR A 528 -18.95 1.13 -17.50
N SER A 529 -19.40 0.21 -16.63
CA SER A 529 -20.64 -0.56 -16.83
C SER A 529 -21.87 0.36 -16.87
N TYR A 530 -22.00 1.30 -15.93
CA TYR A 530 -23.12 2.25 -15.93
C TYR A 530 -23.09 3.17 -17.15
N LEU A 531 -21.91 3.58 -17.61
CA LEU A 531 -21.78 4.40 -18.81
C LEU A 531 -22.18 3.62 -20.06
N GLN A 532 -21.79 2.35 -20.18
CA GLN A 532 -22.25 1.45 -21.24
C GLN A 532 -23.78 1.34 -21.23
N GLU A 533 -24.39 1.01 -20.09
CA GLU A 533 -25.85 0.93 -19.93
C GLU A 533 -26.54 2.22 -20.38
N THR A 534 -26.01 3.37 -19.95
CA THR A 534 -26.52 4.70 -20.29
C THR A 534 -26.45 4.99 -21.80
N LEU A 535 -25.38 4.56 -22.47
CA LEU A 535 -25.19 4.75 -23.91
C LEU A 535 -26.09 3.80 -24.72
N ILE A 536 -26.23 2.55 -24.30
CA ILE A 536 -27.14 1.57 -24.92
C ILE A 536 -28.59 2.05 -24.80
N ALA A 537 -29.01 2.57 -23.64
CA ALA A 537 -30.34 3.14 -23.45
C ALA A 537 -30.64 4.34 -24.39
N GLN A 538 -29.60 5.03 -24.86
CA GLN A 538 -29.68 6.10 -25.85
C GLN A 538 -29.50 5.62 -27.29
N ASN A 539 -29.43 4.31 -27.54
CA ASN A 539 -29.15 3.69 -28.84
C ASN A 539 -27.78 4.10 -29.44
N LYS A 540 -26.80 4.45 -28.59
CA LYS A 540 -25.42 4.78 -28.97
C LYS A 540 -24.52 3.54 -28.89
N ILE A 541 -24.81 2.54 -29.71
CA ILE A 541 -24.21 1.20 -29.65
C ILE A 541 -22.68 1.21 -29.82
N GLU A 542 -22.18 1.95 -30.81
CA GLU A 542 -20.73 2.03 -31.09
C GLU A 542 -19.97 2.79 -29.99
N ALA A 543 -20.56 3.86 -29.43
CA ALA A 543 -19.95 4.56 -28.31
C ALA A 543 -19.89 3.68 -27.06
N ALA A 544 -20.90 2.85 -26.82
CA ALA A 544 -20.87 1.88 -25.72
C ALA A 544 -19.75 0.85 -25.89
N LEU A 545 -19.47 0.40 -27.13
CA LEU A 545 -18.32 -0.46 -27.45
C LEU A 545 -16.97 0.23 -27.13
N GLU A 546 -16.82 1.51 -27.49
CA GLU A 546 -15.61 2.28 -27.14
C GLU A 546 -15.40 2.35 -25.62
N ILE A 547 -16.47 2.54 -24.84
CA ILE A 547 -16.39 2.53 -23.37
C ILE A 547 -16.10 1.14 -22.82
N ALA A 548 -16.66 0.09 -23.42
CA ALA A 548 -16.39 -1.29 -23.04
C ALA A 548 -14.91 -1.65 -23.24
N GLU A 549 -14.26 -1.15 -24.31
CA GLU A 549 -12.83 -1.30 -24.55
C GLU A 549 -11.97 -0.38 -23.66
N ARG A 550 -12.42 0.85 -23.41
CA ARG A 550 -11.71 1.80 -22.52
C ARG A 550 -11.55 1.27 -21.10
N GLY A 551 -12.50 0.48 -20.62
CA GLY A 551 -12.46 -0.16 -19.30
C GLY A 551 -11.64 -1.46 -19.22
N ARG A 552 -10.95 -1.90 -20.28
CA ARG A 552 -10.27 -3.21 -20.35
C ARG A 552 -8.76 -3.13 -20.48
N ALA A 553 -8.09 -4.12 -19.87
CA ALA A 553 -6.68 -4.44 -20.09
C ALA A 553 -5.75 -3.23 -20.01
N ARG A 554 -6.10 -2.20 -19.24
CA ARG A 554 -5.42 -0.90 -19.34
C ARG A 554 -4.02 -0.95 -18.78
N ALA A 555 -3.81 -1.64 -17.65
CA ALA A 555 -2.45 -1.80 -17.14
C ALA A 555 -1.65 -2.77 -18.03
N PHE A 556 -2.30 -3.81 -18.57
CA PHE A 556 -1.67 -4.72 -19.53
C PHE A 556 -1.21 -4.03 -20.84
N ILE A 557 -2.03 -3.15 -21.42
CA ILE A 557 -1.68 -2.35 -22.61
C ILE A 557 -0.45 -1.47 -22.34
N GLU A 558 -0.39 -0.83 -21.17
CA GLU A 558 0.76 -0.02 -20.76
C GLU A 558 2.04 -0.87 -20.63
N LEU A 559 1.95 -2.11 -20.11
CA LEU A 559 3.07 -3.05 -20.06
C LEU A 559 3.54 -3.44 -21.46
N LEU A 560 2.62 -3.83 -22.36
CA LEU A 560 2.97 -4.21 -23.73
C LEU A 560 3.67 -3.07 -24.47
N ALA A 561 3.19 -1.84 -24.30
CA ALA A 561 3.78 -0.68 -24.93
C ALA A 561 5.19 -0.34 -24.41
N ALA A 562 5.50 -0.68 -23.16
CA ALA A 562 6.81 -0.44 -22.57
C ALA A 562 7.94 -1.17 -23.32
N ASN A 563 7.63 -2.30 -23.96
CA ASN A 563 8.61 -3.04 -24.78
C ASN A 563 9.08 -2.27 -26.00
N PHE A 564 8.31 -1.30 -26.49
CA PHE A 564 8.59 -0.54 -27.71
C PHE A 564 9.39 0.74 -27.44
N ALA A 565 10.35 0.71 -26.51
CA ALA A 565 11.03 1.89 -25.95
C ALA A 565 11.52 2.95 -26.96
N GLU A 566 11.92 2.57 -28.18
CA GLU A 566 12.36 3.52 -29.22
C GLU A 566 11.20 4.21 -29.96
N ASN A 567 10.06 3.55 -30.11
CA ASN A 567 8.86 4.05 -30.80
C ASN A 567 7.61 3.48 -30.11
N PRO A 568 7.20 4.05 -28.96
CA PRO A 568 6.09 3.50 -28.19
C PRO A 568 4.78 3.60 -28.98
N PRO A 569 3.96 2.53 -29.01
CA PRO A 569 2.69 2.52 -29.72
C PRO A 569 1.67 3.44 -29.03
N ASP A 570 0.59 3.77 -29.75
CA ASP A 570 -0.53 4.51 -29.15
C ASP A 570 -1.25 3.64 -28.12
N ILE A 571 -1.15 4.06 -26.85
CA ILE A 571 -1.79 3.39 -25.72
C ILE A 571 -3.14 4.01 -25.36
N ASN A 572 -3.61 5.03 -26.08
CA ASN A 572 -4.93 5.58 -25.84
C ASN A 572 -6.01 4.52 -26.14
N PRO A 573 -7.13 4.51 -25.41
CA PRO A 573 -8.26 3.63 -25.71
C PRO A 573 -8.69 3.76 -27.18
N PRO A 574 -8.93 2.65 -27.90
CA PRO A 574 -9.24 2.70 -29.32
C PRO A 574 -10.64 3.28 -29.52
N ASN A 575 -10.76 4.22 -30.45
CA ASN A 575 -12.08 4.64 -30.95
C ASN A 575 -12.65 3.61 -31.92
N ILE A 576 -13.89 3.80 -32.33
CA ILE A 576 -14.62 2.85 -33.19
C ILE A 576 -13.93 2.61 -34.54
N GLN A 577 -13.26 3.62 -35.10
CA GLN A 577 -12.55 3.46 -36.37
C GLN A 577 -11.35 2.55 -36.20
N LYS A 578 -10.60 2.71 -35.10
CA LYS A 578 -9.48 1.84 -34.78
C LYS A 578 -9.94 0.41 -34.46
N ILE A 579 -11.05 0.24 -33.73
CA ILE A 579 -11.64 -1.09 -33.47
C ILE A 579 -11.99 -1.80 -34.79
N LYS A 580 -12.66 -1.12 -35.72
CA LYS A 580 -13.00 -1.66 -37.05
C LYS A 580 -11.75 -1.99 -37.87
N GLN A 581 -10.74 -1.13 -37.83
CA GLN A 581 -9.45 -1.37 -38.48
C GLN A 581 -8.77 -2.63 -37.92
N ILE A 582 -8.78 -2.83 -36.60
CA ILE A 582 -8.17 -4.02 -35.99
C ILE A 582 -8.88 -5.29 -36.48
N ALA A 583 -10.21 -5.31 -36.53
CA ALA A 583 -10.96 -6.46 -37.07
C ALA A 583 -10.60 -6.77 -38.54
N GLN A 584 -10.45 -5.73 -39.36
CA GLN A 584 -10.03 -5.84 -40.76
C GLN A 584 -8.61 -6.41 -40.90
N GLU A 585 -7.67 -5.88 -40.12
CA GLU A 585 -6.26 -6.29 -40.17
C GLU A 585 -6.04 -7.70 -39.60
N GLN A 586 -6.84 -8.11 -38.60
CA GLN A 586 -6.85 -9.47 -38.07
C GLN A 586 -7.56 -10.46 -39.02
N ASN A 587 -8.35 -9.95 -39.98
CA ASN A 587 -9.17 -10.73 -40.91
C ASN A 587 -10.03 -11.78 -40.16
N ALA A 588 -10.60 -11.37 -39.04
CA ALA A 588 -11.33 -12.24 -38.11
C ALA A 588 -12.63 -11.57 -37.62
N THR A 589 -13.63 -12.38 -37.28
CA THR A 589 -14.83 -11.89 -36.59
C THR A 589 -14.50 -11.74 -35.11
N LEU A 590 -14.54 -10.52 -34.58
CA LEU A 590 -14.31 -10.26 -33.16
C LEU A 590 -15.64 -10.31 -32.41
N VAL A 591 -15.69 -11.05 -31.31
CA VAL A 591 -16.89 -11.17 -30.46
C VAL A 591 -16.52 -10.70 -29.05
N GLN A 592 -16.97 -9.50 -28.69
CA GLN A 592 -16.69 -8.89 -27.41
C GLN A 592 -17.91 -9.00 -26.48
N TYR A 593 -17.69 -9.63 -25.32
CA TYR A 593 -18.71 -9.76 -24.26
C TYR A 593 -18.44 -8.80 -23.13
N SER A 594 -19.44 -8.05 -22.66
CA SER A 594 -19.39 -7.21 -21.47
C SER A 594 -20.52 -7.55 -20.50
N LEU A 595 -20.17 -7.85 -19.25
CA LEU A 595 -21.08 -8.16 -18.15
C LEU A 595 -21.46 -6.85 -17.45
N VAL A 596 -22.72 -6.42 -17.65
CA VAL A 596 -23.26 -5.16 -17.14
C VAL A 596 -24.52 -5.46 -16.34
N ASN A 597 -24.41 -5.41 -15.00
CA ASN A 597 -25.46 -5.86 -14.08
C ASN A 597 -25.88 -7.32 -14.41
N ASP A 598 -27.15 -7.56 -14.69
CA ASP A 598 -27.69 -8.88 -15.09
C ASP A 598 -27.67 -9.12 -16.62
N ASN A 599 -27.03 -8.25 -17.39
CA ASN A 599 -27.02 -8.32 -18.85
C ASN A 599 -25.63 -8.70 -19.41
N ILE A 600 -25.64 -9.47 -20.49
CA ILE A 600 -24.48 -9.69 -21.36
C ILE A 600 -24.68 -8.87 -22.62
N TYR A 601 -23.88 -7.81 -22.73
CA TYR A 601 -23.75 -7.01 -23.94
C TYR A 601 -22.73 -7.67 -24.85
N THR A 602 -23.15 -8.01 -26.07
CA THR A 602 -22.31 -8.70 -27.05
C THR A 602 -22.19 -7.86 -28.31
N TRP A 603 -20.97 -7.46 -28.65
CA TRP A 603 -20.67 -6.84 -29.93
C TRP A 603 -19.98 -7.84 -30.84
N VAL A 604 -20.46 -7.94 -32.08
CA VAL A 604 -19.83 -8.74 -33.13
C VAL A 604 -19.30 -7.79 -34.19
N ILE A 605 -17.97 -7.73 -34.33
CA ILE A 605 -17.28 -6.89 -35.30
C ILE A 605 -16.77 -7.79 -36.42
N GLN A 606 -17.37 -7.66 -37.60
CA GLN A 606 -17.00 -8.46 -38.76
C GLN A 606 -15.67 -8.00 -39.36
N PRO A 607 -14.97 -8.84 -40.15
CA PRO A 607 -13.78 -8.44 -40.91
C PRO A 607 -14.02 -7.28 -41.88
N THR A 608 -15.28 -6.96 -42.21
CA THR A 608 -15.68 -5.79 -43.01
C THR A 608 -15.60 -4.47 -42.22
N GLY A 609 -15.58 -4.54 -40.88
CA GLY A 609 -15.76 -3.42 -39.97
C GLY A 609 -17.23 -3.15 -39.61
N GLU A 610 -18.18 -3.98 -40.05
CA GLU A 610 -19.57 -3.89 -39.59
C GLU A 610 -19.67 -4.31 -38.11
N VAL A 611 -20.44 -3.57 -37.33
CA VAL A 611 -20.63 -3.79 -35.89
C VAL A 611 -22.10 -4.11 -35.64
N ALA A 612 -22.35 -5.32 -35.14
CA ALA A 612 -23.65 -5.76 -34.67
C ALA A 612 -23.66 -5.88 -33.14
N PHE A 613 -24.85 -5.73 -32.54
CA PHE A 613 -25.04 -5.78 -31.10
C PHE A 613 -26.17 -6.72 -30.71
N ARG A 614 -26.00 -7.41 -29.58
CA ARG A 614 -27.00 -8.23 -28.90
C ARG A 614 -26.95 -7.96 -27.40
N ASN A 615 -28.12 -8.06 -26.76
CA ASN A 615 -28.26 -8.01 -25.32
C ASN A 615 -28.99 -9.26 -24.84
N VAL A 616 -28.47 -9.91 -23.81
CA VAL A 616 -29.08 -11.08 -23.16
C VAL A 616 -29.21 -10.80 -21.66
N GLU A 617 -30.44 -10.88 -21.14
CA GLU A 617 -30.72 -10.78 -19.71
C GLU A 617 -30.56 -12.17 -19.05
N VAL A 618 -29.46 -12.35 -18.32
CA VAL A 618 -29.02 -13.65 -17.81
C VAL A 618 -29.90 -14.15 -16.67
N SER A 619 -30.39 -13.25 -15.81
CA SER A 619 -31.26 -13.57 -14.68
C SER A 619 -32.55 -14.28 -15.10
N SER A 620 -33.05 -14.00 -16.32
CA SER A 620 -34.22 -14.67 -16.88
C SER A 620 -33.94 -16.11 -17.34
N LEU A 621 -32.67 -16.43 -17.61
CA LEU A 621 -32.23 -17.72 -18.14
C LEU A 621 -31.65 -18.64 -17.05
N LEU A 622 -31.25 -18.07 -15.90
CA LEU A 622 -30.65 -18.78 -14.78
C LEU A 622 -31.54 -18.65 -13.52
N GLU A 623 -32.32 -19.68 -13.21
CA GLU A 623 -33.30 -19.61 -12.09
C GLU A 623 -32.66 -19.72 -10.70
N ASN A 624 -31.67 -20.60 -10.51
CA ASN A 624 -31.15 -20.97 -9.18
C ASN A 624 -29.62 -20.84 -9.03
N GLN A 625 -28.94 -20.17 -9.96
CA GLN A 625 -27.49 -19.96 -9.89
C GLN A 625 -27.05 -18.70 -10.64
N THR A 626 -25.87 -18.18 -10.32
CA THR A 626 -25.25 -17.06 -11.05
C THR A 626 -24.52 -17.57 -12.29
N LEU A 627 -24.19 -16.67 -13.22
CA LEU A 627 -23.35 -16.99 -14.38
C LEU A 627 -21.98 -17.54 -13.95
N ALA A 628 -21.33 -16.87 -12.98
CA ALA A 628 -20.08 -17.35 -12.40
C ALA A 628 -20.19 -18.77 -11.82
N GLN A 629 -21.30 -19.10 -11.15
CA GLN A 629 -21.55 -20.43 -10.63
C GLN A 629 -21.77 -21.45 -11.76
N LEU A 630 -22.52 -21.09 -12.82
CA LEU A 630 -22.70 -21.96 -13.99
C LEU A 630 -21.35 -22.26 -14.67
N VAL A 631 -20.51 -21.24 -14.92
CA VAL A 631 -19.19 -21.43 -15.52
C VAL A 631 -18.32 -22.33 -14.64
N LYS A 632 -18.32 -22.10 -13.33
CA LYS A 632 -17.59 -22.94 -12.38
C LYS A 632 -18.07 -24.38 -12.39
N ASN A 633 -19.39 -24.59 -12.24
CA ASN A 633 -19.99 -25.93 -12.24
C ASN A 633 -19.72 -26.68 -13.55
N THR A 634 -19.80 -25.99 -14.69
CA THR A 634 -19.47 -26.57 -16.00
C THR A 634 -18.06 -27.13 -15.98
N ARG A 635 -17.10 -26.37 -15.46
CA ARG A 635 -15.69 -26.80 -15.41
C ARG A 635 -15.48 -27.94 -14.42
N ASP A 636 -15.99 -27.80 -13.21
CA ASP A 636 -15.86 -28.83 -12.16
C ASP A 636 -16.50 -30.15 -12.60
N GLY A 637 -17.58 -30.08 -13.39
CA GLY A 637 -18.27 -31.24 -13.95
C GLY A 637 -17.49 -31.98 -15.06
N LEU A 638 -16.55 -31.34 -15.75
CA LEU A 638 -15.79 -31.99 -16.83
C LEU A 638 -15.01 -33.23 -16.37
N PHE A 639 -14.70 -33.33 -15.06
CA PHE A 639 -13.84 -34.36 -14.48
C PHE A 639 -14.59 -35.48 -13.75
N ILE A 640 -15.92 -35.56 -13.84
CA ILE A 640 -16.73 -36.49 -13.03
C ILE A 640 -17.46 -37.51 -13.92
N PRO A 641 -16.87 -38.68 -14.23
CA PRO A 641 -17.58 -39.74 -14.95
C PRO A 641 -18.71 -40.36 -14.10
N PRO A 642 -19.89 -40.70 -14.66
CA PRO A 642 -20.34 -40.50 -16.05
C PRO A 642 -21.08 -39.16 -16.26
N PHE A 643 -21.01 -38.24 -15.29
CA PHE A 643 -21.74 -37.00 -15.25
C PHE A 643 -20.97 -35.90 -15.99
N TYR A 644 -21.07 -35.91 -17.32
CA TYR A 644 -20.54 -34.82 -18.14
C TYR A 644 -21.50 -33.63 -18.14
N PRO A 645 -20.98 -32.39 -18.13
CA PRO A 645 -21.77 -31.17 -18.00
C PRO A 645 -22.44 -30.79 -19.34
N GLY A 646 -23.04 -31.74 -20.04
CA GLY A 646 -23.64 -31.52 -21.36
C GLY A 646 -24.77 -30.48 -21.31
N GLU A 647 -25.61 -30.55 -20.27
CA GLU A 647 -26.68 -29.56 -20.05
C GLU A 647 -26.10 -28.17 -19.75
N GLU A 648 -25.04 -28.07 -18.94
CA GLU A 648 -24.40 -26.80 -18.62
C GLU A 648 -23.66 -26.20 -19.83
N LEU A 649 -23.00 -27.03 -20.65
CA LEU A 649 -22.36 -26.62 -21.90
C LEU A 649 -23.39 -26.13 -22.91
N GLN A 650 -24.54 -26.81 -23.04
CA GLN A 650 -25.68 -26.33 -23.84
C GLN A 650 -26.24 -25.03 -23.30
N LYS A 651 -26.34 -24.89 -21.97
CA LYS A 651 -26.86 -23.67 -21.35
C LYS A 651 -25.95 -22.47 -21.61
N LEU A 652 -24.63 -22.66 -21.51
CA LEU A 652 -23.65 -21.64 -21.87
C LEU A 652 -23.69 -21.32 -23.37
N HIS A 653 -23.85 -22.31 -24.25
CA HIS A 653 -24.06 -22.09 -25.69
C HIS A 653 -25.31 -21.22 -25.95
N GLN A 654 -26.43 -21.54 -25.31
CA GLN A 654 -27.68 -20.79 -25.41
C GLN A 654 -27.53 -19.32 -24.99
N ILE A 655 -26.72 -19.07 -23.96
CA ILE A 655 -26.52 -17.72 -23.43
C ILE A 655 -25.53 -16.93 -24.30
N LEU A 656 -24.45 -17.56 -24.78
CA LEU A 656 -23.30 -16.87 -25.37
C LEU A 656 -23.25 -16.92 -26.89
N ILE A 657 -23.74 -17.99 -27.51
CA ILE A 657 -23.56 -18.29 -28.94
C ILE A 657 -24.87 -18.15 -29.73
N ASP A 658 -25.96 -18.77 -29.28
CA ASP A 658 -27.26 -18.69 -29.98
C ASP A 658 -27.68 -17.25 -30.34
N PRO A 659 -27.52 -16.24 -29.47
CA PRO A 659 -27.94 -14.87 -29.76
C PRO A 659 -27.16 -14.22 -30.92
N ILE A 660 -25.97 -14.72 -31.23
CA ILE A 660 -25.06 -14.19 -32.26
C ILE A 660 -24.80 -15.17 -33.40
N ALA A 661 -25.41 -16.36 -33.40
CA ALA A 661 -25.13 -17.42 -34.37
C ALA A 661 -25.34 -16.96 -35.83
N ASP A 662 -26.29 -16.05 -36.07
CA ASP A 662 -26.55 -15.45 -37.39
C ASP A 662 -25.42 -14.53 -37.90
N LEU A 663 -24.54 -14.10 -37.00
CA LEU A 663 -23.44 -13.17 -37.28
C LEU A 663 -22.08 -13.87 -37.38
N LEU A 664 -22.00 -15.16 -37.00
CA LEU A 664 -20.76 -15.94 -37.04
C LEU A 664 -20.47 -16.45 -38.46
N PRO A 665 -19.18 -16.58 -38.84
CA PRO A 665 -18.81 -17.05 -40.16
C PRO A 665 -19.25 -18.51 -40.39
N GLN A 666 -19.76 -18.79 -41.58
CA GLN A 666 -20.18 -20.15 -41.99
C GLN A 666 -19.03 -21.01 -42.51
N ASP A 667 -17.90 -20.39 -42.87
CA ASP A 667 -16.67 -21.09 -43.26
C ASP A 667 -15.86 -21.44 -42.01
N GLU A 668 -15.63 -22.73 -41.79
CA GLU A 668 -14.96 -23.26 -40.61
C GLU A 668 -13.51 -22.74 -40.43
N ASN A 669 -12.86 -22.34 -41.53
CA ASN A 669 -11.50 -21.82 -41.52
C ASN A 669 -11.44 -20.31 -41.22
N LYS A 670 -12.58 -19.62 -41.17
CA LYS A 670 -12.63 -18.21 -40.76
C LYS A 670 -12.53 -18.12 -39.24
N ARG A 671 -11.63 -17.25 -38.78
CA ARG A 671 -11.28 -17.09 -37.38
C ARG A 671 -12.37 -16.28 -36.64
N ILE A 672 -12.72 -16.76 -35.46
CA ILE A 672 -13.49 -16.02 -34.46
C ILE A 672 -12.56 -15.73 -33.29
N VAL A 673 -12.44 -14.46 -32.90
CA VAL A 673 -11.69 -14.07 -31.70
C VAL A 673 -12.70 -13.65 -30.64
N PHE A 674 -12.76 -14.40 -29.54
CA PHE A 674 -13.57 -14.04 -28.38
C PHE A 674 -12.80 -13.10 -27.46
N ILE A 675 -13.45 -12.00 -27.06
CA ILE A 675 -12.96 -11.04 -26.07
C ILE A 675 -13.84 -11.15 -24.82
N PRO A 676 -13.61 -12.16 -23.96
CA PRO A 676 -14.42 -12.40 -22.77
C PRO A 676 -14.18 -11.32 -21.69
N GLN A 677 -15.04 -11.32 -20.68
CA GLN A 677 -14.89 -10.48 -19.49
C GLN A 677 -15.21 -11.28 -18.23
N LYS A 678 -14.44 -11.05 -17.15
CA LYS A 678 -14.59 -11.71 -15.85
C LYS A 678 -14.67 -13.25 -15.99
N GLU A 679 -15.65 -13.91 -15.38
CA GLU A 679 -15.81 -15.37 -15.39
C GLU A 679 -15.81 -15.99 -16.80
N LEU A 680 -16.15 -15.22 -17.84
CA LEU A 680 -16.15 -15.72 -19.22
C LEU A 680 -14.75 -16.10 -19.73
N PHE A 681 -13.66 -15.63 -19.10
CA PHE A 681 -12.30 -16.10 -19.41
C PHE A 681 -12.11 -17.60 -19.15
N LEU A 682 -12.96 -18.20 -18.30
CA LEU A 682 -12.89 -19.62 -17.95
C LEU A 682 -13.84 -20.49 -18.77
N VAL A 683 -14.64 -19.92 -19.67
CA VAL A 683 -15.56 -20.67 -20.52
C VAL A 683 -14.77 -21.44 -21.58
N PRO A 684 -14.92 -22.78 -21.66
CA PRO A 684 -14.32 -23.55 -22.74
C PRO A 684 -15.14 -23.39 -24.03
N PHE A 685 -14.99 -22.25 -24.71
CA PHE A 685 -15.78 -21.92 -25.91
C PHE A 685 -15.79 -23.06 -26.95
N VAL A 686 -14.65 -23.74 -27.13
CA VAL A 686 -14.48 -24.89 -28.02
C VAL A 686 -15.42 -26.07 -27.72
N ALA A 687 -15.79 -26.26 -26.45
CA ALA A 687 -16.65 -27.34 -25.97
C ALA A 687 -18.12 -26.92 -25.77
N LEU A 688 -18.50 -25.68 -26.08
CA LEU A 688 -19.90 -25.29 -26.03
C LEU A 688 -20.70 -26.14 -27.04
N LEU A 689 -21.80 -26.69 -26.56
CA LEU A 689 -22.57 -27.71 -27.27
C LEU A 689 -23.87 -27.08 -27.78
N ASP A 690 -24.17 -27.24 -29.07
CA ASP A 690 -25.42 -26.75 -29.64
C ASP A 690 -26.61 -27.71 -29.40
N GLU A 691 -27.81 -27.33 -29.86
CA GLU A 691 -29.02 -28.16 -29.78
C GLU A 691 -28.93 -29.50 -30.56
N ASN A 692 -27.95 -29.63 -31.49
CA ASN A 692 -27.71 -30.84 -32.27
C ASN A 692 -26.56 -31.68 -31.71
N GLU A 693 -26.12 -31.41 -30.48
CA GLU A 693 -24.99 -32.08 -29.82
C GLU A 693 -23.68 -31.95 -30.62
N GLN A 694 -23.47 -30.83 -31.29
CA GLN A 694 -22.21 -30.49 -31.97
C GLN A 694 -21.43 -29.44 -31.17
N TYR A 695 -20.14 -29.70 -30.95
CA TYR A 695 -19.24 -28.78 -30.29
C TYR A 695 -18.87 -27.61 -31.20
N LEU A 696 -18.70 -26.42 -30.62
CA LEU A 696 -18.40 -25.20 -31.36
C LEU A 696 -17.10 -25.32 -32.18
N VAL A 697 -16.08 -26.02 -31.68
CA VAL A 697 -14.81 -26.27 -32.39
C VAL A 697 -14.99 -27.04 -33.71
N GLN A 698 -16.06 -27.84 -33.84
CA GLN A 698 -16.36 -28.55 -35.08
C GLN A 698 -16.80 -27.59 -36.18
N LYS A 699 -17.33 -26.40 -35.84
CA LYS A 699 -17.86 -25.44 -36.82
C LYS A 699 -16.96 -24.23 -37.05
N HIS A 700 -16.07 -23.91 -36.12
CA HIS A 700 -15.32 -22.66 -36.16
C HIS A 700 -13.88 -22.80 -35.65
N THR A 701 -12.99 -21.96 -36.20
CA THR A 701 -11.62 -21.79 -35.71
C THR A 701 -11.58 -20.64 -34.71
N LEU A 702 -11.20 -20.94 -33.45
CA LEU A 702 -11.39 -20.05 -32.31
C LEU A 702 -10.07 -19.56 -31.71
N LEU A 703 -10.05 -18.30 -31.29
CA LEU A 703 -9.00 -17.69 -30.46
C LEU A 703 -9.63 -16.85 -29.35
N THR A 704 -8.83 -16.45 -28.37
CA THR A 704 -9.23 -15.48 -27.35
C THR A 704 -8.26 -14.30 -27.26
N ALA A 705 -8.76 -13.16 -26.78
CA ALA A 705 -7.92 -12.01 -26.45
C ALA A 705 -8.51 -11.25 -25.25
N PRO A 706 -7.69 -10.66 -24.37
CA PRO A 706 -8.20 -9.92 -23.22
C PRO A 706 -8.83 -8.57 -23.57
N ALA A 707 -8.44 -7.97 -24.69
CA ALA A 707 -9.03 -6.76 -25.26
C ALA A 707 -8.76 -6.68 -26.77
N ILE A 708 -9.56 -5.92 -27.51
CA ILE A 708 -9.33 -5.71 -28.95
C ILE A 708 -8.03 -4.95 -29.18
N GLN A 709 -7.70 -3.96 -28.34
CA GLN A 709 -6.44 -3.22 -28.47
C GLN A 709 -5.20 -4.12 -28.28
N VAL A 710 -5.31 -5.19 -27.49
CA VAL A 710 -4.19 -6.13 -27.31
C VAL A 710 -3.84 -6.83 -28.62
N LEU A 711 -4.82 -7.14 -29.47
CA LEU A 711 -4.58 -7.72 -30.81
C LEU A 711 -3.76 -6.78 -31.72
N ASP A 712 -3.94 -5.47 -31.61
CA ASP A 712 -3.14 -4.51 -32.37
C ASP A 712 -1.68 -4.51 -31.90
N LEU A 713 -1.48 -4.56 -30.58
CA LEU A 713 -0.16 -4.53 -29.96
C LEU A 713 0.61 -5.84 -30.17
N THR A 714 -0.05 -6.99 -30.06
CA THR A 714 0.57 -8.30 -30.34
C THR A 714 0.97 -8.43 -31.80
N ARG A 715 0.16 -7.90 -32.74
CA ARG A 715 0.54 -7.83 -34.15
C ARG A 715 1.75 -6.92 -34.37
N GLN A 716 1.78 -5.74 -33.76
CA GLN A 716 2.95 -4.85 -33.85
C GLN A 716 4.21 -5.49 -33.26
N GLN A 717 4.07 -6.22 -32.15
CA GLN A 717 5.16 -6.99 -31.54
C GLN A 717 5.66 -8.08 -32.49
N ARG A 718 4.76 -8.81 -33.16
CA ARG A 718 5.10 -9.80 -34.18
C ARG A 718 5.89 -9.18 -35.33
N GLU A 719 5.42 -8.06 -35.88
CA GLU A 719 6.11 -7.38 -36.98
C GLU A 719 7.48 -6.84 -36.56
N ARG A 720 7.63 -6.42 -35.30
CA ARG A 720 8.94 -6.07 -34.71
C ARG A 720 9.83 -7.30 -34.57
N ASN A 721 9.35 -8.42 -34.03
CA ASN A 721 10.11 -9.66 -33.88
C ASN A 721 10.64 -10.15 -35.25
N LYS A 722 9.83 -9.99 -36.32
CA LYS A 722 10.26 -10.28 -37.69
C LYS A 722 11.43 -9.40 -38.17
N GLN A 723 11.46 -8.14 -37.75
CA GLN A 723 12.51 -7.18 -38.09
C GLN A 723 13.79 -7.40 -37.28
N THR A 724 13.66 -7.70 -35.98
CA THR A 724 14.80 -7.91 -35.08
C THR A 724 15.47 -9.26 -35.29
N ASN A 725 14.70 -10.29 -35.68
CA ASN A 725 15.22 -11.63 -35.97
C ASN A 725 14.80 -12.10 -37.38
N PRO A 726 15.40 -11.55 -38.45
CA PRO A 726 15.06 -11.93 -39.83
C PRO A 726 15.29 -13.41 -40.12
N GLN A 727 16.20 -14.07 -39.38
CA GLN A 727 16.45 -15.50 -39.52
C GLN A 727 15.25 -16.36 -39.11
N HIS A 728 14.47 -15.96 -38.09
CA HIS A 728 13.23 -16.66 -37.73
C HIS A 728 12.19 -16.51 -38.85
N SER A 729 12.05 -15.30 -39.39
CA SER A 729 11.14 -14.99 -40.51
C SER A 729 11.44 -15.72 -41.83
N LEU A 730 12.66 -16.24 -42.01
CA LEU A 730 13.08 -16.95 -43.22
C LEU A 730 12.80 -18.45 -43.16
N ILE A 731 12.40 -18.97 -42.00
CA ILE A 731 12.19 -20.39 -41.76
C ILE A 731 10.71 -20.69 -42.02
N VAL A 732 10.45 -21.39 -43.13
CA VAL A 732 9.11 -21.85 -43.53
C VAL A 732 8.98 -23.31 -43.10
N GLY A 733 8.07 -23.59 -42.17
CA GLY A 733 7.98 -24.90 -41.50
C GLY A 733 9.11 -25.11 -40.49
N PHE A 734 9.24 -26.31 -39.96
CA PHE A 734 10.26 -26.62 -38.96
C PHE A 734 11.65 -26.81 -39.57
N PRO A 735 12.71 -26.30 -38.89
CA PRO A 735 14.07 -26.39 -39.38
C PRO A 735 14.52 -27.86 -39.50
N ARG A 736 14.92 -28.26 -40.71
CA ARG A 736 15.42 -29.63 -40.97
C ARG A 736 16.90 -29.82 -40.66
N ASP A 737 17.64 -28.73 -40.50
CA ASP A 737 19.06 -28.74 -40.13
C ASP A 737 19.20 -28.67 -38.59
N PRO A 738 19.92 -29.62 -37.94
CA PRO A 738 20.07 -29.64 -36.49
C PRO A 738 20.74 -28.38 -35.95
N GLY A 739 20.15 -27.77 -34.92
CA GLY A 739 20.69 -26.57 -34.26
C GLY A 739 20.57 -25.26 -35.06
N ALA A 740 19.74 -25.23 -36.11
CA ALA A 740 19.50 -24.01 -36.88
C ALA A 740 18.75 -22.92 -36.07
N ILE A 741 17.96 -23.32 -35.08
CA ILE A 741 17.31 -22.46 -34.10
C ILE A 741 17.40 -23.14 -32.74
N ASN A 742 17.69 -22.39 -31.68
CA ASN A 742 17.65 -22.89 -30.31
C ASN A 742 16.25 -22.75 -29.72
N ASP A 743 15.30 -23.56 -30.18
CA ASP A 743 13.96 -23.65 -29.58
C ASP A 743 14.05 -24.31 -28.18
N LEU A 744 13.31 -23.78 -27.20
CA LEU A 744 13.34 -24.24 -25.81
C LEU A 744 12.19 -25.21 -25.58
N ILE A 745 12.51 -26.48 -25.37
CA ILE A 745 11.53 -27.52 -25.04
C ILE A 745 11.87 -28.09 -23.67
N LEU A 746 11.00 -27.85 -22.69
CA LEU A 746 11.17 -28.32 -21.31
C LEU A 746 10.06 -29.31 -20.96
N GLY A 747 10.44 -30.42 -20.32
CA GLY A 747 9.49 -31.44 -19.86
C GLY A 747 9.93 -32.07 -18.55
N ASN A 748 8.97 -32.32 -17.66
CA ASN A 748 9.16 -33.11 -16.42
C ASN A 748 10.48 -32.78 -15.65
N PRO A 749 10.63 -31.55 -15.14
CA PRO A 749 11.77 -31.22 -14.29
C PRO A 749 11.80 -32.10 -13.04
N GLU A 750 12.96 -32.18 -12.38
CA GLU A 750 13.01 -32.72 -11.02
C GLU A 750 12.12 -31.84 -10.13
N MET A 751 11.03 -32.42 -9.63
CA MET A 751 9.97 -31.60 -9.07
C MET A 751 10.38 -30.93 -7.75
N PRO A 752 10.18 -29.60 -7.62
CA PRO A 752 10.45 -28.88 -6.39
C PRO A 752 9.39 -29.19 -5.33
N LYS A 753 9.64 -28.73 -4.11
CA LYS A 753 8.64 -28.79 -3.04
C LYS A 753 7.62 -27.66 -3.21
N ASN A 754 6.34 -27.99 -3.08
CA ASN A 754 5.25 -27.03 -2.99
C ASN A 754 5.51 -26.08 -1.80
N PRO A 755 5.55 -24.76 -2.03
CA PRO A 755 5.87 -23.79 -0.98
C PRO A 755 4.84 -23.67 0.15
N GLU A 756 3.58 -24.04 -0.08
CA GLU A 756 2.51 -24.00 0.91
C GLU A 756 2.46 -25.29 1.74
N THR A 757 2.50 -26.45 1.08
CA THR A 757 2.35 -27.75 1.76
C THR A 757 3.68 -28.32 2.22
N GLY A 758 4.80 -27.90 1.63
CA GLY A 758 6.14 -28.45 1.86
C GLY A 758 6.36 -29.84 1.22
N GLU A 759 5.35 -30.41 0.57
CA GLU A 759 5.42 -31.71 -0.10
C GLU A 759 6.05 -31.58 -1.48
N THR A 760 6.73 -32.64 -1.94
CA THR A 760 7.32 -32.66 -3.30
C THR A 760 6.20 -32.79 -4.33
N LEU A 761 6.20 -31.92 -5.35
CA LEU A 761 5.23 -32.03 -6.43
C LEU A 761 5.39 -33.38 -7.16
N MET A 762 4.30 -33.93 -7.67
CA MET A 762 4.34 -35.24 -8.32
C MET A 762 5.05 -35.15 -9.69
N PRO A 763 5.98 -36.06 -10.02
CA PRO A 763 6.60 -36.13 -11.34
C PRO A 763 5.56 -36.36 -12.45
N LEU A 764 5.81 -35.78 -13.63
CA LEU A 764 4.92 -35.79 -14.79
C LEU A 764 5.54 -36.59 -15.93
N LYS A 765 5.41 -37.92 -15.91
CA LYS A 765 6.02 -38.78 -16.93
C LYS A 765 5.51 -38.51 -18.35
N GLY A 766 4.24 -38.15 -18.50
CA GLY A 766 3.68 -37.75 -19.80
C GLY A 766 4.39 -36.53 -20.38
N ALA A 767 4.65 -35.51 -19.55
CA ALA A 767 5.35 -34.30 -19.95
C ALA A 767 6.79 -34.55 -20.43
N GLU A 768 7.46 -35.58 -19.91
CA GLU A 768 8.79 -35.99 -20.39
C GLU A 768 8.71 -36.54 -21.82
N ALA A 769 7.76 -37.44 -22.07
CA ALA A 769 7.54 -38.05 -23.38
C ALA A 769 7.03 -37.03 -24.42
N GLU A 770 6.20 -36.08 -24.00
CA GLU A 770 5.74 -34.95 -24.80
C GLU A 770 6.92 -34.07 -25.23
N ALA A 771 7.74 -33.62 -24.29
CA ALA A 771 8.90 -32.78 -24.57
C ALA A 771 9.92 -33.48 -25.48
N GLN A 772 10.17 -34.77 -25.29
CA GLN A 772 11.04 -35.55 -26.18
C GLN A 772 10.53 -35.58 -27.62
N GLN A 773 9.25 -35.86 -27.82
CA GLN A 773 8.65 -35.91 -29.16
C GLN A 773 8.67 -34.54 -29.86
N ILE A 774 8.31 -33.48 -29.15
CA ILE A 774 8.29 -32.12 -29.71
C ILE A 774 9.71 -31.66 -30.05
N ALA A 775 10.70 -32.00 -29.21
CA ALA A 775 12.09 -31.69 -29.47
C ALA A 775 12.62 -32.40 -30.74
N GLU A 776 12.16 -33.64 -31.01
CA GLU A 776 12.45 -34.33 -32.27
C GLU A 776 11.86 -33.60 -33.49
N PHE A 777 10.61 -33.10 -33.41
CA PHE A 777 9.99 -32.31 -34.50
C PHE A 777 10.75 -31.02 -34.80
N LEU A 778 11.20 -30.33 -33.75
CA LEU A 778 11.90 -29.04 -33.85
C LEU A 778 13.41 -29.18 -33.99
N ASN A 779 13.92 -30.42 -33.99
CA ASN A 779 15.33 -30.76 -34.16
C ASN A 779 16.24 -30.04 -33.15
N THR A 780 15.82 -30.08 -31.89
CA THR A 780 16.47 -29.48 -30.72
C THR A 780 16.59 -30.51 -29.59
N ASP A 781 17.40 -30.23 -28.57
CA ASP A 781 17.54 -31.09 -27.39
C ASP A 781 16.54 -30.66 -26.30
N PRO A 782 15.74 -31.59 -25.71
CA PRO A 782 14.84 -31.26 -24.62
C PRO A 782 15.60 -31.05 -23.30
N ILE A 783 15.10 -30.15 -22.46
CA ILE A 783 15.61 -29.90 -21.10
C ILE A 783 14.73 -30.68 -20.11
N LEU A 784 15.29 -31.69 -19.45
CA LEU A 784 14.55 -32.66 -18.63
C LEU A 784 15.16 -32.84 -17.23
N GLY A 785 14.35 -33.32 -16.27
CA GLY A 785 14.82 -33.78 -14.96
C GLY A 785 15.66 -32.74 -14.22
N VAL A 786 16.83 -33.14 -13.73
CA VAL A 786 17.71 -32.28 -12.92
C VAL A 786 18.32 -31.11 -13.70
N GLU A 787 18.34 -31.18 -15.04
CA GLU A 787 18.93 -30.12 -15.88
C GLU A 787 17.96 -28.96 -16.12
N ALA A 788 16.66 -29.19 -15.93
CA ALA A 788 15.57 -28.24 -16.10
C ALA A 788 15.48 -27.17 -14.99
N THR A 789 16.63 -26.59 -14.66
CA THR A 789 16.79 -25.53 -13.65
C THR A 789 16.39 -24.16 -14.19
N LYS A 790 16.06 -23.24 -13.28
CA LYS A 790 15.78 -21.83 -13.63
C LYS A 790 16.89 -21.20 -14.47
N ASN A 791 18.15 -21.37 -14.05
CA ASN A 791 19.30 -20.79 -14.74
C ASN A 791 19.40 -21.32 -16.18
N LYS A 792 19.22 -22.64 -16.39
CA LYS A 792 19.25 -23.24 -17.73
C LYS A 792 18.16 -22.69 -18.64
N VAL A 793 16.94 -22.50 -18.12
CA VAL A 793 15.81 -21.91 -18.86
C VAL A 793 16.13 -20.46 -19.25
N LEU A 794 16.59 -19.64 -18.30
CA LEU A 794 16.90 -18.23 -18.53
C LEU A 794 18.02 -18.00 -19.55
N GLN A 795 18.94 -18.97 -19.71
CA GLN A 795 20.02 -18.88 -20.71
C GLN A 795 19.54 -18.97 -22.16
N SER A 796 18.40 -19.62 -22.42
CA SER A 796 17.93 -19.88 -23.79
C SER A 796 16.59 -19.23 -24.13
N ILE A 797 15.71 -18.98 -23.15
CA ILE A 797 14.31 -18.61 -23.39
C ILE A 797 14.13 -17.35 -24.24
N GLU A 798 14.98 -16.33 -24.07
CA GLU A 798 14.90 -15.08 -24.85
C GLU A 798 15.32 -15.25 -26.32
N ALA A 799 16.20 -16.22 -26.60
CA ALA A 799 16.72 -16.48 -27.95
C ALA A 799 15.85 -17.47 -28.74
N SER A 800 14.94 -18.17 -28.09
CA SER A 800 14.09 -19.18 -28.71
C SER A 800 12.99 -18.57 -29.57
N ARG A 801 12.67 -19.22 -30.70
CA ARG A 801 11.53 -18.87 -31.55
C ARG A 801 10.26 -19.56 -31.05
N ILE A 802 10.37 -20.82 -30.65
CA ILE A 802 9.32 -21.57 -29.96
C ILE A 802 9.78 -21.90 -28.55
N VAL A 803 8.91 -21.64 -27.59
CA VAL A 803 9.09 -22.03 -26.19
C VAL A 803 7.96 -22.98 -25.83
N HIS A 804 8.27 -24.24 -25.54
CA HIS A 804 7.33 -25.24 -25.05
C HIS A 804 7.71 -25.65 -23.64
N ILE A 805 6.78 -25.54 -22.69
CA ILE A 805 7.03 -25.84 -21.28
C ILE A 805 5.94 -26.79 -20.78
N ALA A 806 6.32 -28.05 -20.55
CA ALA A 806 5.48 -29.09 -19.98
C ALA A 806 5.90 -29.39 -18.52
N THR A 807 5.25 -28.72 -17.56
CA THR A 807 5.56 -28.82 -16.12
C THR A 807 4.33 -28.49 -15.25
N HIS A 808 4.46 -28.36 -13.93
CA HIS A 808 3.40 -27.80 -13.09
C HIS A 808 3.39 -26.27 -13.17
N GLY A 809 2.22 -25.70 -13.46
CA GLY A 809 1.91 -24.30 -13.19
C GLY A 809 1.31 -24.16 -11.80
N LEU A 810 1.76 -23.18 -11.03
CA LEU A 810 1.15 -22.80 -9.75
C LEU A 810 0.40 -21.49 -9.95
N LEU A 811 -0.87 -21.44 -9.56
CA LEU A 811 -1.75 -20.29 -9.79
C LEU A 811 -1.69 -19.22 -8.71
N GLU A 812 -1.28 -19.59 -7.50
CA GLU A 812 -1.28 -18.70 -6.35
C GLU A 812 0.00 -17.84 -6.30
N ASP A 813 0.04 -16.86 -5.40
CA ASP A 813 1.25 -16.07 -5.16
C ASP A 813 2.22 -16.87 -4.28
N VAL A 814 3.02 -17.71 -4.94
CA VAL A 814 3.95 -18.68 -4.34
C VAL A 814 5.08 -18.03 -3.52
N VAL A 815 5.27 -16.70 -3.62
CA VAL A 815 6.44 -15.99 -3.05
C VAL A 815 6.06 -14.64 -2.39
N GLY A 816 4.78 -14.29 -2.30
CA GLY A 816 4.35 -12.99 -1.75
C GLY A 816 4.80 -11.80 -2.60
N LEU A 817 5.09 -12.02 -3.88
CA LEU A 817 5.58 -11.00 -4.82
C LEU A 817 4.45 -10.20 -5.47
N GLY A 818 3.19 -10.57 -5.21
CA GLY A 818 2.00 -9.83 -5.61
C GLY A 818 1.50 -10.09 -7.03
N VAL A 819 2.20 -10.90 -7.83
CA VAL A 819 1.73 -11.39 -9.14
C VAL A 819 1.54 -12.90 -9.06
N PRO A 820 0.30 -13.41 -9.12
CA PRO A 820 0.02 -14.84 -9.11
C PRO A 820 0.63 -15.54 -10.33
N GLY A 821 1.05 -16.80 -10.17
CA GLY A 821 1.63 -17.59 -11.27
C GLY A 821 3.12 -17.91 -11.10
N ALA A 822 3.46 -19.20 -11.17
CA ALA A 822 4.84 -19.67 -11.31
C ALA A 822 4.90 -20.99 -12.07
N LEU A 823 6.01 -21.24 -12.76
CA LEU A 823 6.34 -22.53 -13.38
C LEU A 823 7.30 -23.31 -12.47
N ALA A 824 6.96 -24.55 -12.17
CA ALA A 824 7.83 -25.45 -11.42
C ALA A 824 9.00 -25.92 -12.30
N LEU A 825 10.21 -25.83 -11.76
CA LEU A 825 11.49 -26.17 -12.38
C LEU A 825 12.35 -26.96 -11.40
N ALA A 826 13.46 -27.53 -11.87
CA ALA A 826 14.39 -28.25 -11.01
C ALA A 826 15.00 -27.30 -9.95
N PRO A 827 14.91 -27.63 -8.65
CA PRO A 827 15.52 -26.83 -7.61
C PRO A 827 17.04 -26.88 -7.72
N SER A 828 17.70 -25.79 -7.34
CA SER A 828 19.16 -25.66 -7.39
C SER A 828 19.71 -25.23 -6.04
N SER A 829 21.03 -25.09 -5.93
CA SER A 829 21.64 -24.47 -4.74
C SER A 829 21.32 -22.97 -4.61
N GLU A 830 20.87 -22.33 -5.69
CA GLU A 830 20.64 -20.88 -5.76
C GLU A 830 19.16 -20.51 -5.64
N ASP A 831 18.25 -21.44 -5.95
CA ASP A 831 16.82 -21.17 -5.99
C ASP A 831 15.95 -22.40 -5.70
N ARG A 832 14.68 -22.15 -5.36
CA ARG A 832 13.70 -23.18 -4.96
C ARG A 832 13.07 -23.95 -6.13
N GLY A 833 13.48 -23.70 -7.37
CA GLY A 833 12.93 -24.36 -8.56
C GLY A 833 11.62 -23.75 -9.05
N PHE A 834 11.48 -22.42 -9.05
CA PHE A 834 10.26 -21.76 -9.54
C PHE A 834 10.58 -20.53 -10.38
N LEU A 835 10.11 -20.49 -11.63
CA LEU A 835 10.15 -19.28 -12.46
C LEU A 835 8.81 -18.53 -12.31
N THR A 836 8.82 -17.37 -11.67
CA THR A 836 7.62 -16.62 -11.30
C THR A 836 7.12 -15.70 -12.43
N SER A 837 5.83 -15.36 -12.41
CA SER A 837 5.23 -14.37 -13.32
C SER A 837 5.97 -13.02 -13.33
N SER A 838 6.51 -12.59 -12.19
CA SER A 838 7.31 -11.36 -12.09
C SER A 838 8.66 -11.48 -12.77
N GLU A 839 9.36 -12.60 -12.59
CA GLU A 839 10.64 -12.84 -13.29
C GLU A 839 10.44 -12.95 -14.80
N ILE A 840 9.32 -13.51 -15.25
CA ILE A 840 8.97 -13.59 -16.69
C ILE A 840 8.72 -12.20 -17.26
N LEU A 841 8.07 -11.29 -16.51
CA LEU A 841 7.81 -9.92 -16.95
C LEU A 841 9.09 -9.12 -17.24
N ASP A 842 10.20 -9.47 -16.60
CA ASP A 842 11.49 -8.81 -16.79
C ASP A 842 12.28 -9.36 -18.00
N LEU A 843 11.78 -10.40 -18.68
CA LEU A 843 12.39 -10.97 -19.88
C LEU A 843 12.08 -10.16 -21.14
N ASN A 844 12.93 -10.31 -22.15
CA ASN A 844 12.73 -9.79 -23.51
C ASN A 844 12.67 -10.93 -24.52
N LEU A 845 11.50 -11.56 -24.61
CA LEU A 845 11.25 -12.73 -25.44
C LEU A 845 11.16 -12.37 -26.94
N ASN A 846 11.88 -13.15 -27.74
CA ASN A 846 11.76 -13.13 -29.20
C ASN A 846 10.89 -14.27 -29.75
N ALA A 847 10.27 -15.05 -28.86
CA ALA A 847 9.43 -16.18 -29.23
C ALA A 847 8.23 -15.72 -30.08
N GLU A 848 7.93 -16.48 -31.12
CA GLU A 848 6.73 -16.33 -31.95
C GLU A 848 5.54 -17.09 -31.35
N LEU A 849 5.82 -18.11 -30.53
CA LEU A 849 4.85 -18.92 -29.84
C LEU A 849 5.43 -19.44 -28.52
N VAL A 850 4.68 -19.22 -27.45
CA VAL A 850 4.88 -19.91 -26.17
C VAL A 850 3.75 -20.92 -25.99
N VAL A 851 4.06 -22.17 -25.63
CA VAL A 851 3.08 -23.21 -25.29
C VAL A 851 3.31 -23.62 -23.84
N LEU A 852 2.34 -23.33 -22.99
CA LEU A 852 2.34 -23.75 -21.59
C LEU A 852 1.48 -25.01 -21.44
N SER A 853 2.08 -26.16 -21.75
CA SER A 853 1.48 -27.50 -21.56
C SER A 853 1.59 -27.94 -20.10
N ALA A 854 1.12 -27.06 -19.22
CA ALA A 854 1.25 -27.19 -17.78
C ALA A 854 -0.15 -27.06 -17.14
N CYS A 855 -0.34 -27.62 -15.94
CA CYS A 855 -1.64 -27.60 -15.28
C CYS A 855 -2.15 -26.16 -15.11
N ASP A 856 -3.38 -25.91 -15.55
CA ASP A 856 -4.15 -24.70 -15.27
C ASP A 856 -3.50 -23.37 -15.73
N THR A 857 -2.53 -23.37 -16.65
CA THR A 857 -1.74 -22.16 -16.98
C THR A 857 -2.51 -21.01 -17.64
N GLY A 858 -3.73 -21.28 -18.11
CA GLY A 858 -4.68 -20.28 -18.60
C GLY A 858 -5.55 -19.68 -17.50
N GLN A 859 -5.44 -20.19 -16.27
CA GLN A 859 -6.06 -19.62 -15.08
C GLN A 859 -5.16 -18.57 -14.43
N GLY A 860 -5.75 -17.81 -13.52
CA GLY A 860 -5.09 -16.75 -12.77
C GLY A 860 -6.13 -15.88 -12.09
N ASP A 861 -5.68 -14.77 -11.52
CA ASP A 861 -6.56 -13.79 -10.91
C ASP A 861 -7.36 -13.07 -12.01
N ILE A 862 -8.65 -13.37 -12.10
CA ILE A 862 -9.52 -12.74 -13.09
C ILE A 862 -9.89 -11.33 -12.62
N LYS A 863 -9.49 -10.33 -13.41
CA LYS A 863 -9.75 -8.90 -13.18
C LYS A 863 -10.30 -8.24 -14.46
N SER A 864 -10.64 -6.96 -14.39
CA SER A 864 -10.98 -6.08 -15.52
C SER A 864 -9.88 -6.02 -16.59
N ASP A 865 -8.65 -6.33 -16.18
CA ASP A 865 -7.48 -6.40 -17.05
C ASP A 865 -7.30 -7.76 -17.77
N GLY A 866 -8.24 -8.70 -17.56
CA GLY A 866 -8.18 -10.07 -18.05
C GLY A 866 -7.65 -11.04 -16.99
N VAL A 867 -7.05 -12.14 -17.45
CA VAL A 867 -6.39 -13.11 -16.56
C VAL A 867 -5.03 -12.54 -16.13
N ILE A 868 -4.88 -12.23 -14.85
CA ILE A 868 -3.60 -11.87 -14.24
C ILE A 868 -2.87 -13.18 -13.88
N GLY A 869 -1.81 -13.48 -14.62
CA GLY A 869 -1.04 -14.71 -14.44
C GLY A 869 0.03 -14.89 -15.51
N LEU A 870 0.44 -16.14 -15.73
CA LEU A 870 1.53 -16.50 -16.65
C LEU A 870 1.28 -16.00 -18.08
N SER A 871 0.05 -16.12 -18.59
CA SER A 871 -0.28 -15.69 -19.97
C SER A 871 0.01 -14.21 -20.21
N ARG A 872 -0.43 -13.35 -19.29
CA ARG A 872 -0.13 -11.91 -19.32
C ARG A 872 1.37 -11.66 -19.25
N SER A 873 2.10 -12.34 -18.36
CA SER A 873 3.54 -12.15 -18.19
C SER A 873 4.33 -12.49 -19.46
N PHE A 874 4.04 -13.62 -20.10
CA PHE A 874 4.72 -14.02 -21.33
C PHE A 874 4.44 -13.06 -22.50
N ILE A 875 3.18 -12.66 -22.70
CA ILE A 875 2.87 -11.71 -23.78
C ILE A 875 3.52 -10.35 -23.50
N ALA A 876 3.46 -9.87 -22.25
CA ALA A 876 4.15 -8.65 -21.81
C ALA A 876 5.68 -8.76 -21.91
N ALA A 877 6.26 -9.96 -21.89
CA ALA A 877 7.68 -10.16 -22.10
C ALA A 877 8.08 -10.17 -23.59
N GLY A 878 7.12 -10.25 -24.53
CA GLY A 878 7.38 -10.06 -25.96
C GLY A 878 6.87 -11.15 -26.91
N THR A 879 6.24 -12.23 -26.42
CA THR A 879 5.61 -13.20 -27.32
C THR A 879 4.28 -12.66 -27.88
N PRO A 880 4.04 -12.72 -29.20
CA PRO A 880 2.77 -12.27 -29.80
C PRO A 880 1.65 -13.31 -29.65
N SER A 881 1.99 -14.57 -29.36
CA SER A 881 1.05 -15.69 -29.25
C SER A 881 1.41 -16.59 -28.07
N ILE A 882 0.41 -17.05 -27.35
CA ILE A 882 0.57 -18.06 -26.32
C ILE A 882 -0.58 -19.07 -26.31
N ILE A 883 -0.27 -20.35 -26.17
CA ILE A 883 -1.23 -21.40 -25.85
C ILE A 883 -1.13 -21.72 -24.36
N VAL A 884 -2.26 -21.68 -23.69
CA VAL A 884 -2.39 -22.01 -22.27
C VAL A 884 -3.53 -22.99 -22.06
N THR A 885 -3.54 -23.73 -20.97
CA THR A 885 -4.61 -24.70 -20.67
C THR A 885 -5.53 -24.18 -19.58
N LEU A 886 -6.83 -24.32 -19.80
CA LEU A 886 -7.83 -24.00 -18.79
C LEU A 886 -7.81 -25.00 -17.62
N TRP A 887 -7.36 -26.23 -17.83
CA TRP A 887 -7.21 -27.25 -16.79
C TRP A 887 -6.13 -28.27 -17.15
N LYS A 888 -5.76 -29.12 -16.18
CA LYS A 888 -4.89 -30.27 -16.44
C LYS A 888 -5.57 -31.30 -17.34
N ILE A 889 -5.04 -31.51 -18.53
CA ILE A 889 -5.44 -32.57 -19.45
C ILE A 889 -4.77 -33.89 -19.02
N PRO A 890 -5.44 -35.06 -19.16
CA PRO A 890 -4.79 -36.36 -18.95
C PRO A 890 -3.53 -36.55 -19.82
N ASP A 891 -2.48 -37.16 -19.25
CA ASP A 891 -1.16 -37.26 -19.86
C ASP A 891 -1.19 -37.86 -21.29
N ASP A 892 -1.90 -38.97 -21.50
CA ASP A 892 -1.97 -39.64 -22.82
C ASP A 892 -2.65 -38.76 -23.88
N ALA A 893 -3.72 -38.06 -23.50
CA ALA A 893 -4.44 -37.15 -24.40
C ALA A 893 -3.62 -35.88 -24.70
N THR A 894 -2.91 -35.35 -23.70
CA THR A 894 -2.04 -34.17 -23.87
C THR A 894 -0.92 -34.45 -24.85
N ALA A 895 -0.24 -35.59 -24.69
CA ALA A 895 0.85 -36.00 -25.57
C ALA A 895 0.35 -36.17 -27.02
N PHE A 896 -0.82 -36.77 -27.21
CA PHE A 896 -1.44 -36.90 -28.53
C PHE A 896 -1.79 -35.54 -29.13
N LEU A 897 -2.50 -34.69 -28.37
CA LEU A 897 -2.95 -33.38 -28.82
C LEU A 897 -1.78 -32.48 -29.20
N MET A 898 -0.73 -32.41 -28.38
CA MET A 898 0.41 -31.54 -28.65
C MET A 898 1.23 -32.06 -29.83
N ASN A 899 1.36 -33.37 -29.99
CA ASN A 899 2.00 -33.95 -31.18
C ASN A 899 1.22 -33.58 -32.46
N GLU A 900 -0.09 -33.79 -32.48
CA GLU A 900 -0.95 -33.36 -33.59
C GLU A 900 -0.83 -31.84 -33.83
N PHE A 901 -0.82 -31.02 -32.78
CA PHE A 901 -0.68 -29.58 -32.91
C PHE A 901 0.59 -29.17 -33.66
N TYR A 902 1.75 -29.70 -33.27
CA TYR A 902 3.01 -29.36 -33.95
C TYR A 902 3.06 -29.90 -35.38
N GLN A 903 2.54 -31.10 -35.65
CA GLN A 903 2.42 -31.63 -37.01
C GLN A 903 1.55 -30.73 -37.90
N GLN A 904 0.39 -30.31 -37.39
CA GLN A 904 -0.53 -29.44 -38.12
C GLN A 904 0.10 -28.05 -38.30
N LEU A 905 0.80 -27.52 -37.29
CA LEU A 905 1.46 -26.21 -37.36
C LEU A 905 2.54 -26.16 -38.44
N ASP A 906 3.35 -27.22 -38.60
CA ASP A 906 4.34 -27.32 -39.69
C ASP A 906 3.66 -27.27 -41.08
N SER A 907 2.46 -27.85 -41.18
CA SER A 907 1.73 -27.95 -42.45
C SER A 907 0.92 -26.69 -42.81
N THR A 908 0.28 -26.05 -41.82
CA THR A 908 -0.66 -24.94 -42.05
C THR A 908 0.00 -23.57 -41.91
N GLY A 909 0.98 -23.45 -41.02
CA GLY A 909 1.55 -22.17 -40.60
C GLY A 909 0.58 -21.26 -39.83
N ASP A 910 -0.62 -21.71 -39.48
CA ASP A 910 -1.61 -20.96 -38.68
C ASP A 910 -1.87 -21.74 -37.38
N LYS A 911 -1.54 -21.11 -36.25
CA LYS A 911 -1.61 -21.66 -34.90
C LYS A 911 -3.03 -22.00 -34.49
N ALA A 912 -4.02 -21.21 -34.92
CA ALA A 912 -5.42 -21.42 -34.56
C ALA A 912 -6.00 -22.60 -35.35
N VAL A 913 -5.70 -22.67 -36.65
CA VAL A 913 -6.10 -23.80 -37.49
C VAL A 913 -5.42 -25.08 -37.01
N ALA A 914 -4.12 -25.03 -36.71
CA ALA A 914 -3.38 -26.17 -36.19
C ALA A 914 -3.97 -26.69 -34.87
N LEU A 915 -4.30 -25.78 -33.94
CA LEU A 915 -4.90 -26.14 -32.67
C LEU A 915 -6.29 -26.76 -32.85
N ARG A 916 -7.13 -26.19 -33.73
CA ARG A 916 -8.44 -26.79 -34.07
C ARG A 916 -8.29 -28.20 -34.61
N GLN A 917 -7.41 -28.43 -35.59
CA GLN A 917 -7.23 -29.76 -36.19
C GLN A 917 -6.72 -30.77 -35.14
N ALA A 918 -5.80 -30.36 -34.28
CA ALA A 918 -5.33 -31.19 -33.18
C ALA A 918 -6.45 -31.56 -32.19
N MET A 919 -7.33 -30.60 -31.85
CA MET A 919 -8.50 -30.87 -31.00
C MET A 919 -9.47 -31.87 -31.66
N LEU A 920 -9.74 -31.71 -32.96
CA LEU A 920 -10.64 -32.62 -33.69
C LEU A 920 -10.07 -34.04 -33.78
N ALA A 921 -8.78 -34.17 -34.10
CA ALA A 921 -8.09 -35.46 -34.09
C ALA A 921 -8.08 -36.10 -32.70
N THR A 922 -7.84 -35.30 -31.66
CA THR A 922 -7.85 -35.78 -30.27
C THR A 922 -9.24 -36.24 -29.85
N MET A 923 -10.29 -35.52 -30.25
CA MET A 923 -11.69 -35.87 -29.97
C MET A 923 -12.09 -37.22 -30.61
N GLU A 924 -11.51 -37.61 -31.76
CA GLU A 924 -11.76 -38.93 -32.35
C GLU A 924 -11.22 -40.07 -31.50
N GLN A 925 -10.06 -39.87 -30.85
CA GLN A 925 -9.40 -40.87 -30.02
C GLN A 925 -9.84 -40.83 -28.55
N PHE A 926 -10.10 -39.62 -28.04
CA PHE A 926 -10.50 -39.31 -26.67
C PHE A 926 -11.75 -38.41 -26.71
N PRO A 927 -12.96 -38.99 -26.79
CA PRO A 927 -14.19 -38.22 -27.06
C PRO A 927 -14.56 -37.18 -26.01
N ASP A 928 -14.16 -37.41 -24.75
CA ASP A 928 -14.58 -36.56 -23.64
C ASP A 928 -13.87 -35.20 -23.66
N PRO A 929 -14.60 -34.06 -23.52
CA PRO A 929 -14.02 -32.71 -23.63
C PRO A 929 -12.88 -32.41 -22.66
N GLU A 930 -12.79 -33.08 -21.51
CA GLU A 930 -11.66 -32.93 -20.58
C GLU A 930 -10.30 -33.20 -21.24
N ASN A 931 -10.28 -34.00 -22.31
CA ASN A 931 -9.08 -34.43 -23.02
C ASN A 931 -8.59 -33.45 -24.11
N TRP A 932 -9.47 -32.57 -24.61
CA TRP A 932 -9.14 -31.75 -25.79
C TRP A 932 -9.60 -30.30 -25.70
N ALA A 933 -10.52 -29.95 -24.81
CA ALA A 933 -11.12 -28.61 -24.75
C ALA A 933 -10.37 -27.60 -23.86
N ALA A 934 -9.31 -28.04 -23.17
CA ALA A 934 -8.57 -27.19 -22.25
C ALA A 934 -7.69 -26.12 -22.94
N PRO A 935 -6.97 -26.43 -24.03
CA PRO A 935 -6.06 -25.46 -24.65
C PRO A 935 -6.82 -24.26 -25.23
N THR A 936 -6.29 -23.05 -25.03
CA THR A 936 -6.76 -21.83 -25.69
C THR A 936 -5.58 -21.02 -26.22
N LEU A 937 -5.72 -20.52 -27.44
CA LEU A 937 -4.75 -19.65 -28.08
C LEU A 937 -5.12 -18.19 -27.77
N ILE A 938 -4.18 -17.45 -27.17
CA ILE A 938 -4.27 -16.02 -26.88
C ILE A 938 -3.29 -15.26 -27.77
N GLY A 939 -3.76 -14.20 -28.42
CA GLY A 939 -2.93 -13.31 -29.25
C GLY A 939 -3.03 -13.64 -30.74
N GLU A 940 -1.89 -13.63 -31.44
CA GLU A 940 -1.84 -13.78 -32.90
C GLU A 940 -2.01 -15.24 -33.36
N ALA A 941 -2.69 -15.44 -34.49
CA ALA A 941 -2.87 -16.76 -35.11
C ALA A 941 -1.72 -17.14 -36.08
N GLU A 942 -1.08 -16.13 -36.68
CA GLU A 942 -0.11 -16.27 -37.79
C GLU A 942 1.34 -16.45 -37.33
#